data_AF-A0AAV4R852-F1
#
_entry.id   AF-A0AAV4R852-F1
#
_cell.length_a   1.000
_cell.length_b   1.000
_cell.length_c   1.000
_cell.angle_alpha   90.00
_cell.angle_beta   90.00
_cell.angle_gamma   90.00
#
_symmetry.space_group_name_H-M   'P 1'
#
loop_
_entity.id
_entity.type
_entity.pdbx_description
1 polymer ?
#
loop_
_entity_poly.entity_id
_entity_poly.type
_entity_poly.pdbx_seq_one_letter_code
_entity_poly.pdbx_strand_id
1 'polypeptide(L)'
;MLYPWILLNPLLVFAWYSRTQDFRTLNVSTYANIYPDPILYNKILDSENNLLSTPSDKTEFYDDHHETKQPTVVKAHGEYRHGLEDLLDFLEAKLEKRLKRNSDSYTGFPKEVNAKEIDENLEPKYSDSSEYETPFRLKLRNHPELDYVAPLQTDRFSPPQKETPSRIIRSIEKAGIFDDFPDPESNNGSTTISVLEVTETRNPSLVLDTSECKIPKLDPWDPSLKGLLLHFDALVCPGPPLFMRPEPGGWISLNETVLKEHYNMVPDELVCNYNAIHRKIEKWSKRENGFSLGDAKKLEFGVPLNEDYIGVGCKIQNKSFEQFFPLVRLKNDIEEIKNKMNPPSPRLNVILMGIDSVSKLNYLRHFPNTREFLKKLSPFEMHGYTKVGDNTFPNLVPMLTGHFVDYYWNETVKDEMFFDDLDFIWREYANKGYRTFYAEDHPGSGTFNYFKRGFKEPPTDYYFRPLAVVLYSSKLKETTIKEGPYCLNSQIEPDIIYDYKRDFLKVMDDRPYFAFSMVSTLTHDLLNHARFQDEPTVRMLEDLQDMGALNNSLLVLFSDHGIRFGDIRYTYIGKFEERMPMMFIHAPKWFLDQNPEIAKNLKINQDRLMTLFDVHATMLHLLDLNKTQEERSNHTLGLSLLEEIPENRTCEDANILRHWCPCETFEQVPLNSSEAIAAAQAIVDDINSQLKAHADICEVLEIDKIMDARIGKANDVVLRFRQITNVAMNKTIVLGDSVSPLADYMITMLTKPGDAAFEATVRHDPNADTYTVLGISRISLYGNTSWCIPSQRLKLFCYCKDQKTS
;
A
#
# COMPACT_ATOMS: atom_id res chain seq x y z
N MET A 1 -35.93 -15.25 -30.68
CA MET A 1 -36.32 -16.53 -30.03
C MET A 1 -35.92 -17.65 -30.99
N LEU A 2 -35.17 -18.68 -30.59
CA LEU A 2 -34.64 -19.02 -29.26
C LEU A 2 -33.31 -19.81 -29.41
N TYR A 3 -32.35 -19.58 -28.52
CA TYR A 3 -31.35 -20.60 -28.12
C TYR A 3 -32.12 -21.80 -27.51
N PRO A 4 -31.68 -23.08 -27.62
CA PRO A 4 -30.55 -23.55 -26.81
C PRO A 4 -29.71 -24.74 -27.38
N TRP A 5 -28.72 -25.19 -26.58
CA TRP A 5 -27.82 -26.37 -26.77
C TRP A 5 -26.76 -26.22 -27.88
N ILE A 6 -25.45 -26.42 -27.70
CA ILE A 6 -24.55 -26.92 -26.61
C ILE A 6 -23.22 -26.15 -26.80
N LEU A 7 -22.45 -25.65 -25.82
CA LEU A 7 -22.30 -25.88 -24.37
C LEU A 7 -21.97 -27.32 -23.97
N LEU A 8 -20.74 -27.74 -24.29
CA LEU A 8 -20.13 -28.97 -23.79
C LEU A 8 -20.00 -28.94 -22.27
N ASN A 9 -20.40 -30.03 -21.61
CA ASN A 9 -20.32 -30.18 -20.17
C ASN A 9 -18.91 -30.66 -19.76
N PRO A 10 -18.20 -29.97 -18.83
CA PRO A 10 -16.85 -30.36 -18.41
C PRO A 10 -16.72 -31.81 -17.93
N LEU A 11 -17.76 -32.38 -17.30
CA LEU A 11 -17.74 -33.76 -16.81
C LEU A 11 -17.74 -34.80 -17.93
N LEU A 12 -18.33 -34.50 -19.09
CA LEU A 12 -18.26 -35.37 -20.27
C LEU A 12 -16.87 -35.35 -20.89
N VAL A 13 -16.19 -34.20 -20.88
CA VAL A 13 -14.79 -34.10 -21.31
C VAL A 13 -13.90 -34.92 -20.38
N PHE A 14 -14.08 -34.79 -19.06
CA PHE A 14 -13.31 -35.53 -18.06
C PHE A 14 -13.48 -37.06 -18.19
N ALA A 15 -14.72 -37.55 -18.34
CA ALA A 15 -15.03 -38.97 -18.48
C ALA A 15 -14.55 -39.58 -19.82
N TRP A 16 -14.39 -38.77 -20.88
CA TRP A 16 -13.83 -39.19 -22.16
C TRP A 16 -12.30 -39.20 -22.14
N TYR A 17 -11.69 -38.18 -21.52
CA TYR A 17 -10.24 -38.06 -21.38
C TYR A 17 -9.66 -39.15 -20.46
N SER A 18 -10.33 -39.45 -19.34
CA SER A 18 -9.91 -40.50 -18.39
C SER A 18 -10.01 -41.93 -18.92
N ARG A 19 -10.52 -42.14 -20.15
CA ARG A 19 -10.59 -43.46 -20.80
C ARG A 19 -9.51 -43.70 -21.86
N THR A 20 -8.64 -42.72 -22.17
CA THR A 20 -7.88 -42.75 -23.44
C THR A 20 -6.35 -42.65 -23.38
N GLN A 21 -5.69 -42.26 -22.27
CA GLN A 21 -4.21 -42.23 -22.20
C GLN A 21 -3.60 -42.70 -20.85
N ASP A 22 -2.29 -42.99 -20.91
CA ASP A 22 -1.49 -43.70 -19.89
C ASP A 22 -0.88 -42.75 -18.82
N PHE A 23 -0.67 -43.27 -17.61
CA PHE A 23 -0.30 -42.51 -16.41
C PHE A 23 1.20 -42.17 -16.33
N ARG A 24 1.73 -41.39 -17.30
CA ARG A 24 3.12 -40.90 -17.24
C ARG A 24 3.37 -39.42 -17.58
N THR A 25 2.39 -38.67 -18.07
CA THR A 25 2.55 -37.23 -18.35
C THR A 25 1.31 -36.43 -17.96
N LEU A 26 1.32 -35.86 -16.76
CA LEU A 26 0.31 -34.92 -16.29
C LEU A 26 1.01 -33.63 -15.86
N ASN A 27 0.91 -32.59 -16.69
CA ASN A 27 1.59 -31.31 -16.47
C ASN A 27 0.74 -30.38 -15.60
N VAL A 28 1.23 -30.03 -14.42
CA VAL A 28 0.50 -29.26 -13.39
C VAL A 28 0.36 -27.76 -13.76
N SER A 29 1.04 -27.30 -14.82
CA SER A 29 1.11 -25.89 -15.24
C SER A 29 -0.22 -25.18 -15.50
N THR A 30 -1.32 -25.90 -15.69
CA THR A 30 -2.62 -25.33 -16.09
C THR A 30 -3.46 -24.85 -14.91
N TYR A 31 -3.32 -25.45 -13.71
CA TYR A 31 -4.12 -25.06 -12.53
C TYR A 31 -3.53 -23.84 -11.80
N ALA A 32 -2.19 -23.76 -11.68
CA ALA A 32 -1.50 -22.68 -10.97
C ALA A 32 -1.62 -21.29 -11.62
N ASN A 33 -2.21 -21.19 -12.81
CA ASN A 33 -2.36 -19.93 -13.56
C ASN A 33 -3.73 -19.24 -13.40
N ILE A 34 -4.65 -19.81 -12.61
CA ILE A 34 -6.02 -19.27 -12.47
C ILE A 34 -6.32 -18.84 -11.02
N TYR A 35 -6.06 -19.67 -10.01
CA TYR A 35 -6.35 -19.34 -8.60
C TYR A 35 -5.22 -19.65 -7.59
N PRO A 36 -4.72 -18.63 -6.88
CA PRO A 36 -4.12 -18.79 -5.56
C PRO A 36 -5.22 -18.62 -4.49
N ASP A 37 -5.90 -19.71 -4.12
CA ASP A 37 -6.72 -19.76 -2.90
C ASP A 37 -5.85 -20.19 -1.71
N PRO A 38 -5.57 -19.32 -0.72
CA PRO A 38 -4.76 -19.67 0.45
C PRO A 38 -5.41 -20.77 1.30
N ILE A 39 -6.75 -20.89 1.29
CA ILE A 39 -7.47 -21.90 2.08
C ILE A 39 -7.27 -23.28 1.46
N LEU A 40 -7.27 -23.37 0.12
CA LEU A 40 -6.96 -24.62 -0.58
C LEU A 40 -5.48 -25.00 -0.45
N TYR A 41 -4.56 -24.03 -0.55
CA TYR A 41 -3.12 -24.24 -0.38
C TYR A 41 -2.78 -24.74 1.03
N ASN A 42 -3.32 -24.11 2.07
CA ASN A 42 -3.12 -24.53 3.46
C ASN A 42 -3.73 -25.93 3.72
N LYS A 43 -4.90 -26.25 3.17
CA LYS A 43 -5.49 -27.61 3.29
C LYS A 43 -4.66 -28.69 2.60
N ILE A 44 -3.95 -28.36 1.52
CA ILE A 44 -3.01 -29.28 0.86
C ILE A 44 -1.78 -29.48 1.75
N LEU A 45 -1.17 -28.41 2.26
CA LEU A 45 -0.05 -28.49 3.21
C LEU A 45 -0.41 -29.26 4.49
N ASP A 46 -1.59 -29.04 5.07
CA ASP A 46 -2.08 -29.80 6.23
C ASP A 46 -2.21 -31.30 5.92
N SER A 47 -2.58 -31.67 4.68
CA SER A 47 -2.65 -33.07 4.27
C SER A 47 -1.28 -33.72 4.04
N GLU A 48 -0.30 -32.98 3.51
CA GLU A 48 1.05 -33.49 3.27
C GLU A 48 1.85 -33.59 4.58
N ASN A 49 1.71 -32.63 5.49
CA ASN A 49 2.35 -32.67 6.81
C ASN A 49 1.87 -33.85 7.67
N ASN A 50 0.60 -34.24 7.57
CA ASN A 50 0.05 -35.44 8.23
C ASN A 50 0.49 -36.77 7.55
N LEU A 51 1.09 -36.73 6.37
CA LEU A 51 1.63 -37.92 5.68
C LEU A 51 3.15 -38.12 5.89
N LEU A 52 3.88 -37.07 6.29
CA LEU A 52 5.34 -37.11 6.46
C LEU A 52 5.80 -37.29 7.91
N SER A 53 4.89 -37.22 8.90
CA SER A 53 5.22 -37.34 10.32
C SER A 53 5.22 -38.79 10.84
N THR A 54 6.13 -39.64 10.33
CA THR A 54 6.44 -40.96 10.91
C THR A 54 7.91 -41.05 11.35
N PRO A 55 8.22 -41.00 12.65
CA PRO A 55 9.58 -41.17 13.16
C PRO A 55 10.08 -42.62 12.95
N SER A 56 11.39 -42.77 12.73
CA SER A 56 12.06 -44.08 12.68
C SER A 56 12.85 -44.39 13.97
N ASP A 57 12.95 -45.68 14.29
CA ASP A 57 13.27 -46.23 15.61
C ASP A 57 14.63 -45.85 16.23
N LYS A 58 14.71 -45.94 17.58
CA LYS A 58 15.43 -47.06 18.26
C LYS A 58 15.37 -47.05 19.80
N THR A 59 15.03 -48.22 20.38
CA THR A 59 15.52 -48.86 21.65
C THR A 59 15.55 -48.05 22.96
N GLU A 60 15.19 -48.53 24.16
CA GLU A 60 14.86 -49.85 24.77
C GLU A 60 14.36 -49.56 26.24
N PHE A 61 13.94 -50.43 27.18
CA PHE A 61 13.84 -51.90 27.39
C PHE A 61 12.88 -52.18 28.59
N TYR A 62 12.33 -53.41 28.72
CA TYR A 62 11.63 -54.02 29.89
C TYR A 62 10.27 -53.41 30.37
N ASP A 63 9.26 -54.15 30.91
CA ASP A 63 8.77 -55.54 30.68
C ASP A 63 7.38 -55.75 31.37
N ASP A 64 6.83 -56.96 31.24
CA ASP A 64 5.78 -57.66 32.03
C ASP A 64 4.27 -57.50 31.73
N HIS A 65 3.72 -58.57 31.12
CA HIS A 65 2.43 -59.26 31.37
C HIS A 65 1.11 -58.45 31.30
N HIS A 66 0.14 -58.76 30.41
CA HIS A 66 -0.46 -60.10 30.20
C HIS A 66 -1.03 -60.38 28.80
N GLU A 67 -1.19 -61.69 28.55
CA GLU A 67 -1.95 -62.44 27.52
C GLU A 67 -3.35 -61.92 27.12
N THR A 68 -3.98 -62.25 25.97
CA THR A 68 -3.58 -62.99 24.74
C THR A 68 -4.56 -62.66 23.58
N LYS A 69 -4.07 -62.69 22.32
CA LYS A 69 -4.65 -63.35 21.10
C LYS A 69 -4.33 -62.62 19.79
N GLN A 70 -3.68 -63.35 18.89
CA GLN A 70 -3.74 -63.20 17.42
C GLN A 70 -4.40 -64.49 16.84
N PRO A 71 -4.76 -64.58 15.53
CA PRO A 71 -4.45 -63.68 14.42
C PRO A 71 -5.66 -63.24 13.57
N THR A 72 -5.43 -62.36 12.58
CA THR A 72 -5.60 -62.65 11.13
C THR A 72 -5.54 -61.35 10.31
N VAL A 73 -4.66 -61.27 9.31
CA VAL A 73 -4.60 -60.14 8.35
C VAL A 73 -5.31 -60.52 7.06
N VAL A 74 -6.61 -60.19 6.91
CA VAL A 74 -7.31 -59.89 5.63
C VAL A 74 -8.63 -59.16 5.95
N LYS A 75 -8.73 -57.86 5.60
CA LYS A 75 -9.92 -57.10 5.12
C LYS A 75 -9.78 -55.60 5.43
N ALA A 76 -9.38 -54.80 4.43
CA ALA A 76 -9.47 -53.33 4.48
C ALA A 76 -9.60 -52.65 3.10
N HIS A 77 -9.90 -53.41 2.03
CA HIS A 77 -10.00 -52.90 0.65
C HIS A 77 -11.32 -53.23 -0.07
N GLY A 78 -12.30 -53.83 0.63
CA GLY A 78 -13.58 -54.23 0.03
C GLY A 78 -14.71 -53.20 0.17
N GLU A 79 -14.78 -52.50 1.31
CA GLU A 79 -16.01 -51.79 1.72
C GLU A 79 -16.09 -50.34 1.21
N TYR A 80 -14.99 -49.78 0.70
CA TYR A 80 -14.98 -48.46 0.04
C TYR A 80 -15.27 -48.49 -1.48
N ARG A 81 -15.55 -49.66 -2.08
CA ARG A 81 -15.90 -49.76 -3.51
C ARG A 81 -17.40 -49.74 -3.76
N HIS A 82 -18.16 -50.59 -3.06
CA HIS A 82 -19.61 -50.67 -3.23
C HIS A 82 -20.34 -49.36 -2.89
N GLY A 83 -19.91 -48.63 -1.85
CA GLY A 83 -20.51 -47.32 -1.51
C GLY A 83 -20.39 -46.24 -2.60
N LEU A 84 -19.53 -46.44 -3.61
CA LEU A 84 -19.44 -45.58 -4.79
C LEU A 84 -20.25 -46.11 -5.97
N GLU A 85 -20.37 -47.43 -6.10
CA GLU A 85 -21.19 -48.12 -7.10
C GLU A 85 -22.69 -47.91 -6.80
N ASP A 86 -23.13 -48.12 -5.55
CA ASP A 86 -24.50 -47.84 -5.07
C ASP A 86 -24.94 -46.38 -5.33
N LEU A 87 -23.99 -45.43 -5.24
CA LEU A 87 -24.24 -44.01 -5.48
C LEU A 87 -24.43 -43.70 -6.97
N LEU A 88 -23.70 -44.40 -7.86
CA LEU A 88 -23.82 -44.27 -9.31
C LEU A 88 -25.14 -44.89 -9.80
N ASP A 89 -25.49 -46.09 -9.35
CA ASP A 89 -26.76 -46.75 -9.67
C ASP A 89 -27.97 -45.91 -9.23
N PHE A 90 -27.90 -45.29 -8.04
CA PHE A 90 -28.92 -44.36 -7.55
C PHE A 90 -29.06 -43.10 -8.42
N LEU A 91 -27.98 -42.64 -9.05
CA LEU A 91 -27.98 -41.48 -9.95
C LEU A 91 -28.50 -41.84 -11.36
N GLU A 92 -28.11 -42.98 -11.92
CA GLU A 92 -28.65 -43.47 -13.20
C GLU A 92 -30.16 -43.74 -13.11
N ALA A 93 -30.62 -44.41 -12.06
CA ALA A 93 -32.05 -44.64 -11.81
C ALA A 93 -32.87 -43.34 -11.63
N LYS A 94 -32.22 -42.23 -11.23
CA LYS A 94 -32.82 -40.88 -11.21
C LYS A 94 -32.82 -40.20 -12.58
N LEU A 95 -31.79 -40.45 -13.40
CA LEU A 95 -31.65 -39.90 -14.75
C LEU A 95 -32.65 -40.53 -15.73
N GLU A 96 -32.78 -41.85 -15.77
CA GLU A 96 -33.80 -42.52 -16.61
C GLU A 96 -35.21 -42.00 -16.33
N LYS A 97 -35.55 -41.84 -15.04
CA LYS A 97 -36.84 -41.35 -14.56
C LYS A 97 -37.12 -39.88 -14.91
N ARG A 98 -36.09 -39.12 -15.28
CA ARG A 98 -36.18 -37.75 -15.82
C ARG A 98 -36.25 -37.74 -17.35
N LEU A 99 -35.44 -38.56 -18.03
CA LEU A 99 -35.39 -38.63 -19.49
C LEU A 99 -36.72 -39.14 -20.08
N LYS A 100 -37.38 -40.10 -19.42
CA LYS A 100 -38.68 -40.67 -19.82
C LYS A 100 -39.90 -39.72 -19.69
N ARG A 101 -39.68 -38.42 -19.45
CA ARG A 101 -40.72 -37.37 -19.41
C ARG A 101 -40.67 -36.34 -20.55
N ASN A 102 -39.59 -36.27 -21.32
CA ASN A 102 -39.34 -35.16 -22.26
C ASN A 102 -39.19 -35.60 -23.73
N SER A 103 -39.55 -36.84 -24.08
CA SER A 103 -39.42 -37.36 -25.45
C SER A 103 -40.76 -37.33 -26.21
N ASP A 104 -41.26 -36.13 -26.52
CA ASP A 104 -42.37 -35.93 -27.46
C ASP A 104 -42.21 -34.62 -28.25
N SER A 105 -42.60 -34.67 -29.53
CA SER A 105 -42.78 -33.56 -30.48
C SER A 105 -41.56 -32.96 -31.26
N TYR A 106 -41.57 -33.27 -32.57
CA TYR A 106 -41.15 -32.47 -33.75
C TYR A 106 -39.70 -32.37 -34.26
N THR A 107 -39.64 -32.00 -35.55
CA THR A 107 -38.62 -32.37 -36.56
C THR A 107 -38.58 -31.35 -37.70
N GLY A 108 -37.41 -31.00 -38.25
CA GLY A 108 -37.30 -30.22 -39.50
C GLY A 108 -35.89 -29.81 -39.92
N PHE A 109 -35.54 -30.07 -41.19
CA PHE A 109 -34.28 -29.74 -41.90
C PHE A 109 -34.67 -29.45 -43.37
N PRO A 110 -33.91 -28.70 -44.24
CA PRO A 110 -32.59 -29.19 -44.73
C PRO A 110 -31.55 -28.21 -45.35
N LYS A 111 -30.27 -28.68 -45.45
CA LYS A 111 -29.25 -28.45 -46.54
C LYS A 111 -28.72 -27.02 -46.82
N GLU A 112 -27.50 -26.75 -47.35
CA GLU A 112 -26.21 -27.44 -47.63
C GLU A 112 -25.08 -26.33 -47.69
N VAL A 113 -23.83 -26.37 -48.20
CA VAL A 113 -23.07 -27.12 -49.24
C VAL A 113 -21.53 -27.08 -48.96
N ASN A 114 -20.83 -28.24 -49.01
CA ASN A 114 -19.39 -28.55 -49.25
C ASN A 114 -18.16 -27.77 -48.69
N ALA A 115 -17.03 -28.50 -48.65
CA ALA A 115 -15.62 -28.08 -48.46
C ALA A 115 -14.68 -28.82 -49.46
N LYS A 116 -13.36 -28.56 -49.48
CA LYS A 116 -12.34 -29.39 -50.18
C LYS A 116 -10.88 -29.13 -49.75
N GLU A 117 -10.11 -30.23 -49.62
CA GLU A 117 -8.67 -30.52 -49.86
C GLU A 117 -7.55 -29.49 -49.50
N ILE A 118 -6.42 -29.82 -48.84
CA ILE A 118 -5.43 -30.96 -48.85
C ILE A 118 -4.35 -30.83 -49.94
N ASP A 119 -3.05 -30.74 -49.55
CA ASP A 119 -2.00 -31.77 -49.81
C ASP A 119 -0.67 -31.48 -49.03
N GLU A 120 0.34 -32.35 -49.14
CA GLU A 120 1.46 -32.56 -48.22
C GLU A 120 2.91 -32.32 -48.76
N ASN A 121 3.91 -32.56 -47.88
CA ASN A 121 5.29 -33.08 -48.13
C ASN A 121 6.40 -32.16 -48.71
N LEU A 122 7.47 -31.94 -47.91
CA LEU A 122 8.81 -32.56 -48.10
C LEU A 122 9.88 -32.09 -47.09
N GLU A 123 10.80 -33.00 -46.75
CA GLU A 123 12.04 -32.82 -45.94
C GLU A 123 13.14 -33.76 -46.50
N PRO A 124 14.43 -33.72 -46.08
CA PRO A 124 15.27 -32.63 -45.57
C PRO A 124 16.62 -32.53 -46.33
N LYS A 125 17.53 -31.62 -45.93
CA LYS A 125 19.00 -31.78 -46.13
C LYS A 125 19.85 -30.88 -45.21
N TYR A 126 21.04 -31.37 -44.82
CA TYR A 126 22.04 -30.71 -43.98
C TYR A 126 23.13 -29.99 -44.81
N SER A 127 23.66 -28.85 -44.31
CA SER A 127 25.09 -28.50 -44.39
C SER A 127 25.49 -27.32 -43.47
N ASP A 128 26.22 -27.68 -42.40
CA ASP A 128 27.26 -26.99 -41.60
C ASP A 128 27.51 -25.46 -41.57
N SER A 129 28.00 -25.03 -40.40
CA SER A 129 28.89 -23.90 -40.11
C SER A 129 28.48 -22.43 -40.40
N SER A 130 28.25 -21.66 -39.33
CA SER A 130 29.10 -20.49 -39.00
C SER A 130 28.73 -19.93 -37.62
N GLU A 131 29.73 -19.47 -36.87
CA GLU A 131 29.55 -18.85 -35.55
C GLU A 131 29.11 -17.40 -35.71
N TYR A 132 28.00 -17.03 -35.06
CA TYR A 132 27.72 -15.65 -34.68
C TYR A 132 27.20 -15.63 -33.25
N GLU A 133 27.96 -14.99 -32.35
CA GLU A 133 27.46 -14.69 -31.02
C GLU A 133 26.24 -13.78 -31.11
N THR A 134 25.06 -14.32 -30.83
CA THR A 134 23.87 -13.49 -30.63
C THR A 134 24.00 -12.79 -29.28
N PRO A 135 23.98 -11.44 -29.23
CA PRO A 135 24.04 -10.71 -27.97
C PRO A 135 22.90 -11.14 -27.05
N PHE A 136 23.20 -11.34 -25.77
CA PHE A 136 22.18 -11.74 -24.80
C PHE A 136 21.10 -10.66 -24.69
N ARG A 137 19.83 -11.03 -24.91
CA ARG A 137 18.67 -10.15 -24.81
C ARG A 137 17.77 -10.64 -23.68
N LEU A 138 17.48 -9.76 -22.72
CA LEU A 138 16.60 -10.05 -21.57
C LEU A 138 15.30 -10.73 -22.02
N LYS A 139 14.93 -11.82 -21.33
CA LYS A 139 13.75 -12.63 -21.68
C LYS A 139 12.51 -12.14 -20.94
N LEU A 140 11.97 -11.03 -21.43
CA LEU A 140 10.66 -10.52 -21.03
C LEU A 140 9.55 -11.53 -21.34
N ARG A 141 8.47 -11.49 -20.57
CA ARG A 141 7.19 -12.09 -20.96
C ARG A 141 6.69 -11.42 -22.26
N ASN A 142 6.12 -12.19 -23.20
CA ASN A 142 5.31 -11.60 -24.27
C ASN A 142 4.21 -10.74 -23.61
N HIS A 143 4.20 -9.43 -23.88
CA HIS A 143 3.20 -8.51 -23.32
C HIS A 143 1.78 -9.08 -23.44
N PRO A 144 1.09 -9.40 -22.33
CA PRO A 144 -0.20 -8.75 -22.18
C PRO A 144 0.07 -7.24 -22.22
N GLU A 145 -0.72 -6.49 -22.99
CA GLU A 145 -0.91 -5.09 -22.62
C GLU A 145 -1.50 -5.10 -21.19
N LEU A 146 -1.09 -4.15 -20.34
CA LEU A 146 -1.77 -3.90 -19.06
C LEU A 146 -3.12 -3.15 -19.27
N ASP A 147 -3.70 -3.36 -20.45
CA ASP A 147 -4.92 -2.73 -20.94
C ASP A 147 -6.06 -3.75 -20.92
N TYR A 148 -7.05 -3.47 -20.08
CA TYR A 148 -8.38 -4.03 -20.25
C TYR A 148 -9.00 -3.41 -21.52
N VAL A 149 -9.29 -4.22 -22.53
CA VAL A 149 -9.88 -3.74 -23.78
C VAL A 149 -11.34 -3.33 -23.56
N ALA A 150 -11.64 -2.04 -23.69
CA ALA A 150 -13.00 -1.50 -23.74
C ALA A 150 -13.43 -1.25 -25.22
N PRO A 151 -14.66 -1.57 -25.63
CA PRO A 151 -15.15 -1.30 -26.99
C PRO A 151 -15.32 0.19 -27.30
N LEU A 152 -15.23 0.54 -28.60
CA LEU A 152 -15.39 1.90 -29.12
C LEU A 152 -16.84 2.20 -29.54
N GLN A 153 -17.35 3.41 -29.21
CA GLN A 153 -18.22 4.29 -30.03
C GLN A 153 -18.51 5.60 -29.24
N THR A 154 -18.15 6.80 -29.73
CA THR A 154 -18.97 7.78 -30.50
C THR A 154 -20.30 8.19 -29.82
N ASP A 155 -20.71 9.47 -29.76
CA ASP A 155 -20.37 10.61 -30.63
C ASP A 155 -20.44 12.00 -29.92
N ARG A 156 -20.00 13.06 -30.63
CA ARG A 156 -19.88 14.50 -30.31
C ARG A 156 -20.89 15.17 -29.37
N PHE A 157 -20.38 16.11 -28.57
CA PHE A 157 -20.93 17.48 -28.42
C PHE A 157 -19.80 18.52 -28.24
N SER A 158 -20.07 19.81 -28.52
CA SER A 158 -19.09 20.91 -28.52
C SER A 158 -19.32 21.94 -27.40
N PRO A 159 -18.30 22.68 -26.93
CA PRO A 159 -18.37 23.47 -25.70
C PRO A 159 -18.79 24.96 -25.89
N PRO A 160 -19.33 25.61 -24.84
CA PRO A 160 -19.39 27.08 -24.74
C PRO A 160 -18.01 27.69 -24.41
N GLN A 161 -17.90 29.02 -24.52
CA GLN A 161 -16.62 29.73 -24.60
C GLN A 161 -16.12 30.30 -23.26
N LYS A 162 -14.81 30.64 -23.23
CA LYS A 162 -14.18 31.41 -22.15
C LYS A 162 -14.60 32.88 -22.21
N GLU A 163 -14.74 33.52 -21.06
CA GLU A 163 -14.45 34.95 -20.90
C GLU A 163 -13.52 35.18 -19.71
N THR A 164 -12.62 36.16 -19.88
CA THR A 164 -11.77 36.72 -18.83
C THR A 164 -12.06 38.21 -18.74
N PRO A 165 -11.88 38.83 -17.57
CA PRO A 165 -11.29 40.16 -17.56
C PRO A 165 -10.13 40.30 -16.57
N SER A 166 -9.29 41.32 -16.79
CA SER A 166 -8.15 41.62 -15.91
C SER A 166 -8.01 43.13 -15.69
N ARG A 167 -7.61 43.50 -14.47
CA ARG A 167 -7.12 44.83 -14.01
C ARG A 167 -8.05 46.05 -14.16
N ILE A 168 -8.08 46.86 -13.10
CA ILE A 168 -7.79 48.31 -13.11
C ILE A 168 -7.34 48.73 -11.69
N ILE A 169 -6.66 49.87 -11.56
CA ILE A 169 -6.01 50.35 -10.31
C ILE A 169 -6.35 51.84 -10.11
N ARG A 170 -6.25 52.33 -8.87
CA ARG A 170 -6.28 53.75 -8.39
C ARG A 170 -7.67 54.30 -8.05
N SER A 171 -7.84 55.18 -7.06
CA SER A 171 -6.98 55.65 -5.94
C SER A 171 -7.82 56.51 -4.98
N ILE A 172 -7.35 56.76 -3.75
CA ILE A 172 -7.19 58.10 -3.13
C ILE A 172 -6.69 57.96 -1.67
N GLU A 173 -5.72 58.79 -1.28
CA GLU A 173 -5.29 59.01 0.10
C GLU A 173 -5.79 60.38 0.59
N LYS A 174 -5.97 60.57 1.91
CA LYS A 174 -5.27 61.58 2.75
C LYS A 174 -5.99 61.92 4.06
N ALA A 175 -5.35 61.58 5.18
CA ALA A 175 -5.29 62.26 6.49
C ALA A 175 -4.87 61.21 7.55
N GLY A 176 -3.76 61.32 8.28
CA GLY A 176 -2.66 62.29 8.26
C GLY A 176 -2.62 63.21 9.47
N ILE A 177 -1.89 62.81 10.51
CA ILE A 177 -1.37 63.63 11.63
C ILE A 177 -0.22 62.83 12.31
N PHE A 178 0.74 63.55 12.89
CA PHE A 178 1.94 63.05 13.62
C PHE A 178 1.62 62.85 15.14
N ASP A 179 2.48 62.47 16.09
CA ASP A 179 3.96 62.32 16.15
C ASP A 179 4.40 61.39 17.32
N ASP A 180 5.71 61.35 17.59
CA ASP A 180 6.40 61.04 18.86
C ASP A 180 6.61 59.56 19.33
N PHE A 181 7.89 59.17 19.37
CA PHE A 181 8.48 58.18 20.30
C PHE A 181 8.79 58.86 21.66
N PRO A 182 8.95 58.10 22.76
CA PRO A 182 10.33 57.90 23.24
C PRO A 182 10.65 56.53 23.86
N ASP A 183 11.94 56.24 23.89
CA ASP A 183 12.68 55.19 24.62
C ASP A 183 14.01 55.86 25.07
N PRO A 184 14.82 55.38 26.04
CA PRO A 184 14.67 54.24 26.95
C PRO A 184 14.86 54.62 28.46
N GLU A 185 14.84 53.64 29.37
CA GLU A 185 16.02 53.35 30.22
C GLU A 185 15.94 52.03 31.02
N SER A 186 17.07 51.64 31.62
CA SER A 186 17.33 50.31 32.20
C SER A 186 16.71 50.07 33.58
N ASN A 187 16.47 48.80 33.92
CA ASN A 187 16.70 48.34 35.30
C ASN A 187 17.15 46.88 35.41
N ASN A 188 18.05 46.59 36.35
CA ASN A 188 18.59 45.24 36.60
C ASN A 188 17.73 44.50 37.63
N GLY A 189 17.33 43.26 37.32
CA GLY A 189 16.41 42.49 38.18
C GLY A 189 16.57 40.98 38.05
N SER A 190 17.73 40.44 38.42
CA SER A 190 17.93 38.98 38.47
C SER A 190 16.97 38.35 39.48
N THR A 191 15.94 37.70 38.97
CA THR A 191 14.91 37.02 39.76
C THR A 191 14.74 35.62 39.20
N THR A 192 15.37 34.63 39.84
CA THR A 192 15.23 33.21 39.48
C THR A 192 13.85 32.71 39.86
N ILE A 193 12.86 32.98 38.99
CA ILE A 193 11.56 32.33 39.06
C ILE A 193 11.79 30.86 38.75
N SER A 194 11.75 30.02 39.79
CA SER A 194 11.62 28.58 39.62
C SER A 194 10.29 28.31 38.91
N VAL A 195 10.36 27.94 37.63
CA VAL A 195 9.19 27.42 36.92
C VAL A 195 8.77 26.15 37.66
N LEU A 196 7.67 26.26 38.39
CA LEU A 196 6.94 25.08 38.85
C LEU A 196 6.41 24.39 37.59
N GLU A 197 7.07 23.30 37.19
CA GLU A 197 6.48 22.36 36.25
C GLU A 197 5.18 21.85 36.89
N VAL A 198 4.06 22.44 36.50
CA VAL A 198 2.74 21.85 36.69
C VAL A 198 2.70 20.66 35.74
N THR A 199 3.29 19.55 36.19
CA THR A 199 3.11 18.25 35.53
C THR A 199 1.65 17.88 35.68
N GLU A 200 0.84 18.24 34.68
CA GLU A 200 -0.47 17.66 34.50
C GLU A 200 -0.30 16.14 34.54
N THR A 201 -1.04 15.48 35.44
CA THR A 201 -0.87 14.07 35.73
C THR A 201 -1.54 13.25 34.62
N ARG A 202 -0.89 13.24 33.45
CA ARG A 202 -1.29 12.49 32.25
C ARG A 202 -1.72 11.09 32.65
N ASN A 203 -2.91 10.70 32.22
CA ASN A 203 -3.46 9.40 32.55
C ASN A 203 -2.58 8.29 31.93
N PRO A 204 -1.93 7.41 32.74
CA PRO A 204 -1.03 6.38 32.22
C PRO A 204 -1.74 5.29 31.38
N SER A 205 -3.07 5.27 31.40
CA SER A 205 -3.94 4.44 30.56
C SER A 205 -4.29 5.07 29.20
N LEU A 206 -3.80 6.27 28.89
CA LEU A 206 -3.96 6.93 27.59
C LEU A 206 -2.60 7.03 26.86
N VAL A 207 -2.63 6.97 25.52
CA VAL A 207 -1.46 7.20 24.64
C VAL A 207 -1.43 8.64 24.14
N LEU A 208 -2.59 9.30 24.12
CA LEU A 208 -2.77 10.74 23.97
C LEU A 208 -3.83 11.19 24.98
N ASP A 209 -3.51 12.21 25.78
CA ASP A 209 -4.39 12.75 26.83
C ASP A 209 -4.34 14.28 26.74
N THR A 210 -5.12 14.85 25.82
CA THR A 210 -5.35 16.31 25.71
C THR A 210 -6.81 16.64 26.04
N SER A 211 -7.11 17.92 26.24
CA SER A 211 -8.45 18.42 26.58
C SER A 211 -9.55 17.90 25.65
N GLU A 212 -9.32 17.98 24.33
CA GLU A 212 -10.29 17.62 23.29
C GLU A 212 -9.99 16.29 22.56
N CYS A 213 -8.83 15.66 22.78
CA CYS A 213 -8.54 14.33 22.23
C CYS A 213 -7.92 13.37 23.25
N LYS A 214 -8.61 12.24 23.47
CA LYS A 214 -8.15 11.16 24.34
C LYS A 214 -8.15 9.85 23.57
N ILE A 215 -6.97 9.20 23.50
CA ILE A 215 -6.76 7.95 22.79
C ILE A 215 -6.26 6.90 23.80
N PRO A 216 -6.89 5.73 23.91
CA PRO A 216 -6.53 4.71 24.89
C PRO A 216 -5.15 4.09 24.63
N LYS A 217 -4.43 3.79 25.70
CA LYS A 217 -3.18 3.02 25.65
C LYS A 217 -3.51 1.53 25.66
N LEU A 218 -3.65 0.99 24.46
CA LEU A 218 -3.97 -0.42 24.25
C LEU A 218 -2.75 -1.31 24.52
N ASP A 219 -2.98 -2.54 25.03
CA ASP A 219 -1.94 -3.55 25.12
C ASP A 219 -1.59 -4.03 23.70
N PRO A 220 -0.34 -3.87 23.23
CA PRO A 220 0.03 -4.33 21.89
C PRO A 220 -0.22 -5.84 21.66
N TRP A 221 -0.19 -6.68 22.71
CA TRP A 221 -0.42 -8.13 22.65
C TRP A 221 -1.84 -8.52 23.16
N ASP A 222 -2.84 -7.62 23.03
CA ASP A 222 -4.21 -7.81 23.57
C ASP A 222 -4.79 -9.22 23.34
N PRO A 223 -5.47 -9.84 24.33
CA PRO A 223 -5.99 -11.21 24.24
C PRO A 223 -6.92 -11.49 23.05
N SER A 224 -7.58 -10.48 22.46
CA SER A 224 -8.40 -10.64 21.26
C SER A 224 -7.59 -10.92 19.98
N LEU A 225 -6.28 -10.64 19.99
CA LEU A 225 -5.34 -10.98 18.91
C LEU A 225 -4.83 -12.44 18.98
N LYS A 226 -5.22 -13.19 20.01
CA LYS A 226 -4.77 -14.59 20.21
C LYS A 226 -5.26 -15.50 19.09
N GLY A 227 -4.32 -16.00 18.30
CA GLY A 227 -4.57 -16.83 17.10
C GLY A 227 -4.49 -16.06 15.79
N LEU A 228 -4.45 -14.73 15.82
CA LEU A 228 -4.19 -13.87 14.66
C LEU A 228 -2.70 -13.54 14.50
N LEU A 229 -1.98 -13.44 15.63
CA LEU A 229 -0.54 -13.22 15.66
C LEU A 229 0.22 -14.51 15.39
N LEU A 230 1.03 -14.51 14.34
CA LEU A 230 1.93 -15.60 13.97
C LEU A 230 3.37 -15.14 14.18
N HIS A 231 4.20 -16.01 14.73
CA HIS A 231 5.64 -15.76 14.83
C HIS A 231 6.34 -16.16 13.54
N PHE A 232 7.24 -15.29 13.07
CA PHE A 232 8.09 -15.53 11.91
C PHE A 232 9.53 -15.17 12.26
N ASP A 233 10.47 -15.98 11.77
CA ASP A 233 11.89 -15.63 11.72
C ASP A 233 12.13 -14.52 10.68
N ALA A 234 13.37 -14.03 10.61
CA ALA A 234 13.78 -13.15 9.52
C ALA A 234 13.66 -13.88 8.16
N LEU A 235 13.19 -13.17 7.14
CA LEU A 235 13.16 -13.72 5.77
C LEU A 235 14.60 -13.94 5.29
N VAL A 236 14.88 -15.12 4.75
CA VAL A 236 16.16 -15.44 4.12
C VAL A 236 15.87 -15.92 2.70
N CYS A 237 16.37 -15.19 1.71
CA CYS A 237 16.19 -15.56 0.31
C CYS A 237 17.17 -16.68 -0.10
N PRO A 238 16.69 -17.72 -0.82
CA PRO A 238 17.51 -18.87 -1.16
C PRO A 238 18.54 -18.57 -2.26
N GLY A 239 19.57 -19.42 -2.34
CA GLY A 239 20.59 -19.38 -3.39
C GLY A 239 21.94 -18.81 -2.96
N PRO A 240 22.94 -18.82 -3.85
CA PRO A 240 24.27 -18.26 -3.59
C PRO A 240 24.22 -16.73 -3.42
N PRO A 241 25.08 -16.11 -2.60
CA PRO A 241 25.13 -14.67 -2.43
C PRO A 241 25.54 -13.96 -3.73
N LEU A 242 25.05 -12.73 -3.92
CA LEU A 242 25.26 -11.95 -5.15
C LEU A 242 26.72 -11.53 -5.37
N PHE A 243 27.24 -11.78 -6.57
CA PHE A 243 28.58 -11.37 -7.01
C PHE A 243 28.63 -10.00 -7.69
N MET A 244 27.48 -9.37 -8.00
CA MET A 244 27.38 -8.03 -8.59
C MET A 244 26.56 -7.10 -7.70
N ARG A 245 26.98 -5.83 -7.61
CA ARG A 245 26.25 -4.76 -6.90
C ARG A 245 26.31 -3.44 -7.68
N PRO A 246 25.29 -2.57 -7.57
CA PRO A 246 25.41 -1.20 -8.00
C PRO A 246 26.32 -0.43 -7.04
N GLU A 247 26.98 0.61 -7.53
CA GLU A 247 27.86 1.45 -6.73
C GLU A 247 27.61 2.95 -7.01
N PRO A 248 27.85 3.84 -6.01
CA PRO A 248 27.80 5.28 -6.18
C PRO A 248 28.62 5.76 -7.39
N GLY A 249 27.97 6.49 -8.29
CA GLY A 249 28.54 6.93 -9.57
C GLY A 249 28.00 6.19 -10.80
N GLY A 250 27.23 5.11 -10.62
CA GLY A 250 26.50 4.44 -11.70
C GLY A 250 27.33 3.37 -12.40
N TRP A 251 28.15 2.64 -11.66
CA TRP A 251 28.92 1.49 -12.14
C TRP A 251 28.50 0.21 -11.39
N ILE A 252 28.94 -0.95 -11.88
CA ILE A 252 28.71 -2.25 -11.25
C ILE A 252 30.04 -2.79 -10.72
N SER A 253 30.09 -3.15 -9.43
CA SER A 253 31.22 -3.86 -8.82
C SER A 253 31.11 -5.38 -9.01
N LEU A 254 32.26 -6.04 -8.99
CA LEU A 254 32.38 -7.51 -9.07
C LEU A 254 33.06 -8.03 -7.80
N ASN A 255 32.38 -8.91 -7.07
CA ASN A 255 32.95 -9.63 -5.94
C ASN A 255 33.58 -10.94 -6.42
N GLU A 256 34.88 -10.90 -6.74
CA GLU A 256 35.64 -12.05 -7.24
C GLU A 256 35.66 -13.23 -6.26
N THR A 257 35.68 -12.97 -4.95
CA THR A 257 35.64 -14.01 -3.92
C THR A 257 34.33 -14.78 -3.99
N VAL A 258 33.20 -14.07 -4.06
CA VAL A 258 31.88 -14.70 -4.19
C VAL A 258 31.73 -15.44 -5.51
N LEU A 259 32.19 -14.86 -6.64
CA LEU A 259 32.18 -15.52 -7.95
C LEU A 259 32.96 -16.85 -7.91
N LYS A 260 34.13 -16.85 -7.29
CA LYS A 260 34.99 -18.04 -7.16
C LYS A 260 34.40 -19.09 -6.22
N GLU A 261 33.99 -18.69 -5.02
CA GLU A 261 33.59 -19.62 -3.95
C GLU A 261 32.17 -20.17 -4.11
N HIS A 262 31.24 -19.40 -4.68
CA HIS A 262 29.83 -19.80 -4.82
C HIS A 262 29.39 -20.14 -6.24
N TYR A 263 30.12 -19.69 -7.28
CA TYR A 263 29.79 -19.97 -8.69
C TYR A 263 30.89 -20.74 -9.44
N ASN A 264 32.05 -20.99 -8.82
CA ASN A 264 33.19 -21.70 -9.40
C ASN A 264 33.55 -21.15 -10.80
N MET A 265 33.79 -19.84 -10.86
CA MET A 265 34.27 -19.11 -12.05
C MET A 265 35.32 -18.07 -11.65
N VAL A 266 36.17 -17.66 -12.60
CA VAL A 266 37.03 -16.48 -12.46
C VAL A 266 36.53 -15.32 -13.33
N PRO A 267 36.94 -14.05 -13.07
CA PRO A 267 36.44 -12.89 -13.81
C PRO A 267 36.64 -12.98 -15.33
N ASP A 268 37.75 -13.55 -15.80
CA ASP A 268 38.06 -13.71 -17.23
C ASP A 268 37.10 -14.67 -17.96
N GLU A 269 36.41 -15.56 -17.25
CA GLU A 269 35.41 -16.49 -17.80
C GLU A 269 34.00 -15.87 -17.82
N LEU A 270 33.78 -14.76 -17.10
CA LEU A 270 32.46 -14.20 -16.82
C LEU A 270 32.01 -13.24 -17.94
N VAL A 271 31.32 -13.78 -18.95
CA VAL A 271 30.72 -12.96 -20.01
C VAL A 271 29.34 -12.46 -19.60
N CYS A 272 29.28 -11.18 -19.21
CA CYS A 272 28.05 -10.44 -18.92
C CYS A 272 27.73 -9.40 -20.00
N ASN A 273 26.44 -9.24 -20.32
CA ASN A 273 25.91 -8.16 -21.15
C ASN A 273 24.79 -7.44 -20.38
N TYR A 274 24.53 -6.18 -20.70
CA TYR A 274 23.40 -5.42 -20.17
C TYR A 274 22.52 -4.86 -21.27
N ASN A 275 21.22 -4.80 -21.02
CA ASN A 275 20.28 -3.96 -21.76
C ASN A 275 19.95 -2.74 -20.89
N ALA A 276 20.02 -1.54 -21.47
CA ALA A 276 19.50 -0.34 -20.84
C ALA A 276 17.97 -0.41 -20.74
N ILE A 277 17.42 0.05 -19.61
CA ILE A 277 15.98 0.13 -19.37
C ILE A 277 15.55 1.59 -19.47
N HIS A 278 14.74 1.90 -20.48
CA HIS A 278 14.23 3.24 -20.70
C HIS A 278 12.73 3.31 -20.39
N ARG A 279 12.30 4.39 -19.74
CA ARG A 279 10.88 4.72 -19.57
C ARG A 279 10.26 5.01 -20.94
N LYS A 280 9.19 4.31 -21.31
CA LYS A 280 8.46 4.59 -22.55
C LYS A 280 7.46 5.70 -22.27
N ILE A 281 7.66 6.87 -22.89
CA ILE A 281 6.67 7.95 -22.85
C ILE A 281 5.46 7.47 -23.64
N GLU A 282 4.39 7.12 -22.93
CA GLU A 282 3.16 6.62 -23.55
C GLU A 282 2.35 7.73 -24.21
N LYS A 283 1.46 7.35 -25.13
CA LYS A 283 0.43 8.26 -25.65
C LYS A 283 -0.48 8.69 -24.50
N TRP A 284 -1.04 9.91 -24.58
CA TRP A 284 -1.96 10.47 -23.57
C TRP A 284 -3.01 9.46 -23.09
N SER A 285 -3.61 8.67 -23.99
CA SER A 285 -4.64 7.68 -23.68
C SER A 285 -4.16 6.36 -23.03
N LYS A 286 -2.88 6.19 -22.68
CA LYS A 286 -2.34 4.98 -22.04
C LYS A 286 -1.75 5.33 -20.67
N ARG A 287 -1.84 4.38 -19.73
CA ARG A 287 -1.30 4.51 -18.36
C ARG A 287 0.20 4.27 -18.35
N GLU A 288 0.89 4.84 -17.37
CA GLU A 288 2.35 4.74 -17.17
C GLU A 288 2.81 3.34 -16.71
N ASN A 289 2.73 2.39 -17.64
CA ASN A 289 3.14 0.99 -17.48
C ASN A 289 4.13 0.55 -18.58
N GLY A 290 4.63 1.50 -19.38
CA GLY A 290 5.48 1.24 -20.53
C GLY A 290 6.97 1.40 -20.23
N PHE A 291 7.77 0.48 -20.78
CA PHE A 291 9.22 0.60 -20.88
C PHE A 291 9.70 0.14 -22.26
N SER A 292 10.97 0.41 -22.57
CA SER A 292 11.69 -0.18 -23.69
C SER A 292 13.08 -0.62 -23.25
N LEU A 293 13.59 -1.66 -23.89
CA LEU A 293 14.97 -2.11 -23.71
C LEU A 293 15.83 -1.57 -24.85
N GLY A 294 16.95 -0.93 -24.50
CA GLY A 294 18.03 -0.63 -25.45
C GLY A 294 18.77 -1.89 -25.89
N ASP A 295 19.59 -1.77 -26.94
CA ASP A 295 20.40 -2.87 -27.46
C ASP A 295 21.36 -3.44 -26.39
N ALA A 296 21.71 -4.71 -26.56
CA ALA A 296 22.59 -5.42 -25.63
C ALA A 296 24.04 -4.96 -25.81
N LYS A 297 24.64 -4.47 -24.73
CA LYS A 297 26.03 -3.99 -24.65
C LYS A 297 26.82 -4.93 -23.74
N LYS A 298 28.11 -5.15 -24.00
CA LYS A 298 28.99 -5.86 -23.05
C LYS A 298 29.05 -5.06 -21.75
N LEU A 299 28.97 -5.74 -20.60
CA LEU A 299 29.21 -5.11 -19.30
C LEU A 299 30.72 -5.10 -19.02
N GLU A 300 31.24 -3.94 -18.59
CA GLU A 300 32.60 -3.79 -18.09
C GLU A 300 32.52 -3.37 -16.61
N PHE A 301 32.98 -4.24 -15.72
CA PHE A 301 32.96 -4.00 -14.28
C PHE A 301 33.91 -2.87 -13.90
N GLY A 302 33.55 -2.06 -12.89
CA GLY A 302 34.34 -0.88 -12.50
C GLY A 302 34.16 0.35 -13.39
N VAL A 303 33.37 0.28 -14.48
CA VAL A 303 33.20 1.39 -15.44
C VAL A 303 31.83 2.07 -15.24
N PRO A 304 31.78 3.41 -15.07
CA PRO A 304 30.53 4.18 -15.02
C PRO A 304 29.71 4.07 -16.32
N LEU A 305 28.42 3.77 -16.17
CA LEU A 305 27.47 3.62 -17.27
C LEU A 305 26.59 4.87 -17.38
N ASN A 306 26.40 5.37 -18.61
CA ASN A 306 25.50 6.49 -18.87
C ASN A 306 24.05 6.02 -19.08
N GLU A 307 23.53 5.27 -18.12
CA GLU A 307 22.16 4.73 -18.08
C GLU A 307 21.59 4.97 -16.67
N ASP A 308 20.26 5.09 -16.52
CA ASP A 308 19.63 5.21 -15.20
C ASP A 308 19.24 3.84 -14.62
N TYR A 309 18.96 2.87 -15.48
CA TYR A 309 18.48 1.53 -15.13
C TYR A 309 19.03 0.51 -16.13
N ILE A 310 19.48 -0.65 -15.65
CA ILE A 310 19.97 -1.74 -16.50
C ILE A 310 19.43 -3.09 -16.03
N GLY A 311 19.23 -4.02 -16.98
CA GLY A 311 19.12 -5.45 -16.68
C GLY A 311 20.34 -6.16 -17.25
N VAL A 312 21.05 -6.91 -16.41
CA VAL A 312 22.29 -7.63 -16.71
C VAL A 312 21.99 -9.12 -16.86
N GLY A 313 22.52 -9.73 -17.92
CA GLY A 313 22.53 -11.17 -18.14
C GLY A 313 23.95 -11.70 -18.28
N CYS A 314 24.33 -12.62 -17.40
CA CYS A 314 25.64 -13.28 -17.38
C CYS A 314 25.52 -14.76 -17.77
N LYS A 315 26.51 -15.27 -18.53
CA LYS A 315 26.67 -16.71 -18.80
C LYS A 315 27.42 -17.35 -17.61
N ILE A 316 26.79 -18.26 -16.88
CA ILE A 316 27.40 -19.02 -15.77
C ILE A 316 27.17 -20.51 -16.01
N GLN A 317 28.23 -21.29 -16.25
CA GLN A 317 28.16 -22.75 -16.44
C GLN A 317 27.04 -23.19 -17.41
N ASN A 318 26.95 -22.53 -18.58
CA ASN A 318 25.90 -22.69 -19.60
C ASN A 318 24.45 -22.36 -19.16
N LYS A 319 24.24 -21.81 -17.96
CA LYS A 319 23.00 -21.17 -17.53
C LYS A 319 23.09 -19.65 -17.68
N SER A 320 21.93 -19.00 -17.65
CA SER A 320 21.83 -17.53 -17.59
C SER A 320 21.55 -17.12 -16.15
N PHE A 321 22.32 -16.16 -15.65
CA PHE A 321 22.04 -15.44 -14.41
C PHE A 321 21.55 -14.04 -14.78
N GLU A 322 20.39 -13.63 -14.28
CA GLU A 322 19.79 -12.31 -14.53
C GLU A 322 19.73 -11.51 -13.22
N GLN A 323 20.13 -10.23 -13.27
CA GLN A 323 20.00 -9.27 -12.17
C GLN A 323 19.73 -7.88 -12.74
N PHE A 324 19.03 -7.03 -12.01
CA PHE A 324 18.63 -5.71 -12.48
C PHE A 324 19.09 -4.65 -11.48
N PHE A 325 19.53 -3.50 -11.98
CA PHE A 325 20.16 -2.46 -11.18
C PHE A 325 19.57 -1.08 -11.49
N PRO A 326 19.21 -0.30 -10.46
CA PRO A 326 19.10 1.14 -10.58
C PRO A 326 20.49 1.76 -10.41
N LEU A 327 20.83 2.72 -11.27
CA LEU A 327 22.14 3.35 -11.31
C LEU A 327 22.03 4.81 -10.90
N VAL A 328 22.84 5.20 -9.92
CA VAL A 328 22.91 6.58 -9.44
C VAL A 328 24.17 7.23 -9.97
N ARG A 329 23.99 8.09 -10.96
CA ARG A 329 25.01 8.96 -11.56
C ARG A 329 24.54 10.41 -11.46
N LEU A 330 25.47 11.36 -11.34
CA LEU A 330 25.12 12.77 -11.49
C LEU A 330 24.65 13.04 -12.93
N LYS A 331 23.53 13.75 -13.07
CA LYS A 331 22.92 14.10 -14.35
C LYS A 331 23.31 15.54 -14.71
N ASN A 332 24.16 15.71 -15.73
CA ASN A 332 24.78 17.00 -16.06
C ASN A 332 23.75 18.11 -16.33
N ASP A 333 22.66 17.79 -17.03
CA ASP A 333 21.51 18.65 -17.30
C ASP A 333 20.81 19.12 -16.02
N ILE A 334 20.63 18.22 -15.05
CA ILE A 334 20.09 18.55 -13.73
C ILE A 334 21.09 19.42 -12.95
N GLU A 335 22.36 19.02 -12.85
CA GLU A 335 23.40 19.77 -12.15
C GLU A 335 23.57 21.19 -12.73
N GLU A 336 23.54 21.34 -14.06
CA GLU A 336 23.57 22.65 -14.74
C GLU A 336 22.40 23.56 -14.35
N ILE A 337 21.22 23.01 -14.04
CA ILE A 337 20.07 23.79 -13.57
C ILE A 337 20.20 24.10 -12.09
N LYS A 338 20.39 23.08 -11.25
CA LYS A 338 20.36 23.20 -9.78
C LYS A 338 21.55 24.03 -9.26
N ASN A 339 22.71 23.98 -9.91
CA ASN A 339 23.89 24.78 -9.51
C ASN A 339 23.79 26.27 -9.87
N LYS A 340 22.70 26.70 -10.55
CA LYS A 340 22.33 28.11 -10.77
C LYS A 340 21.30 28.60 -9.73
N MET A 341 20.84 27.73 -8.83
CA MET A 341 19.84 28.02 -7.80
C MET A 341 20.48 28.17 -6.42
N ASN A 342 19.91 29.05 -5.58
CA ASN A 342 20.32 29.21 -4.19
C ASN A 342 19.40 28.37 -3.30
N PRO A 343 19.86 27.27 -2.67
CA PRO A 343 19.06 26.55 -1.69
C PRO A 343 18.86 27.36 -0.41
N PRO A 344 17.82 27.05 0.40
CA PRO A 344 17.59 27.67 1.70
C PRO A 344 18.78 27.53 2.65
N SER A 345 18.83 28.44 3.62
CA SER A 345 19.79 28.42 4.72
C SER A 345 19.02 28.46 6.06
N PRO A 346 19.27 27.55 7.01
CA PRO A 346 20.23 26.44 6.92
C PRO A 346 19.82 25.39 5.87
N ARG A 347 20.82 24.79 5.21
CA ARG A 347 20.58 23.71 4.23
C ARG A 347 20.30 22.41 4.99
N LEU A 348 19.03 22.09 5.18
CA LEU A 348 18.58 20.82 5.74
C LEU A 348 18.01 19.93 4.61
N ASN A 349 18.52 18.70 4.52
CA ASN A 349 18.01 17.69 3.59
C ASN A 349 16.77 17.00 4.16
N VAL A 350 15.97 16.35 3.31
CA VAL A 350 14.75 15.64 3.71
C VAL A 350 14.77 14.20 3.21
N ILE A 351 14.45 13.26 4.11
CA ILE A 351 14.21 11.85 3.82
C ILE A 351 12.83 11.46 4.37
N LEU A 352 11.90 11.13 3.49
CA LEU A 352 10.58 10.59 3.81
C LEU A 352 10.61 9.09 3.49
N MET A 353 10.62 8.25 4.53
CA MET A 353 10.75 6.80 4.44
C MET A 353 9.48 6.13 4.96
N GLY A 354 8.58 5.80 4.04
CA GLY A 354 7.34 5.08 4.30
C GLY A 354 7.52 3.56 4.28
N ILE A 355 6.77 2.88 5.13
CA ILE A 355 6.54 1.43 5.09
C ILE A 355 5.02 1.22 5.17
N ASP A 356 4.45 0.54 4.19
CA ASP A 356 3.01 0.37 3.99
C ASP A 356 2.34 -0.45 5.11
N SER A 357 1.13 -0.06 5.55
CA SER A 357 0.24 -0.85 6.42
C SER A 357 0.70 -1.14 7.86
N VAL A 358 1.72 -0.47 8.40
CA VAL A 358 2.29 -0.73 9.74
C VAL A 358 1.71 0.22 10.80
N SER A 359 0.82 -0.31 11.64
CA SER A 359 0.33 0.38 12.85
C SER A 359 1.44 0.57 13.89
N LYS A 360 1.27 1.53 14.81
CA LYS A 360 2.17 1.69 15.97
C LYS A 360 2.31 0.41 16.80
N LEU A 361 1.24 -0.38 16.98
CA LEU A 361 1.28 -1.61 17.78
C LEU A 361 1.82 -2.81 16.98
N ASN A 362 1.60 -2.84 15.66
CA ASN A 362 2.20 -3.79 14.73
C ASN A 362 3.73 -3.60 14.68
N TYR A 363 4.19 -2.35 14.60
CA TYR A 363 5.61 -2.00 14.77
C TYR A 363 6.18 -2.56 16.08
N LEU A 364 5.48 -2.37 17.21
CA LEU A 364 5.92 -2.93 18.49
C LEU A 364 6.07 -4.47 18.43
N ARG A 365 5.13 -5.19 17.79
CA ARG A 365 5.19 -6.65 17.61
C ARG A 365 6.33 -7.12 16.73
N HIS A 366 6.48 -6.50 15.55
CA HIS A 366 7.19 -7.12 14.43
C HIS A 366 8.58 -6.52 14.13
N PHE A 367 8.92 -5.35 14.71
CA PHE A 367 10.15 -4.60 14.43
C PHE A 367 11.14 -4.48 15.63
N PRO A 368 11.50 -5.56 16.36
CA PRO A 368 12.41 -5.48 17.51
C PRO A 368 13.80 -4.91 17.19
N ASN A 369 14.41 -5.22 16.04
CA ASN A 369 15.77 -4.77 15.75
C ASN A 369 15.79 -3.28 15.38
N THR A 370 14.84 -2.85 14.56
CA THR A 370 14.55 -1.43 14.28
C THR A 370 14.22 -0.66 15.56
N ARG A 371 13.50 -1.25 16.52
CA ARG A 371 13.22 -0.65 17.84
C ARG A 371 14.49 -0.45 18.67
N GLU A 372 15.38 -1.43 18.74
CA GLU A 372 16.66 -1.25 19.45
C GLU A 372 17.60 -0.26 18.76
N PHE A 373 17.52 -0.08 17.45
CA PHE A 373 18.20 1.02 16.75
C PHE A 373 17.59 2.38 17.11
N LEU A 374 16.27 2.55 16.96
CA LEU A 374 15.61 3.84 17.16
C LEU A 374 15.68 4.32 18.62
N LYS A 375 15.71 3.41 19.61
CA LYS A 375 16.05 3.76 21.01
C LYS A 375 17.40 4.46 21.14
N LYS A 376 18.42 4.01 20.41
CA LYS A 376 19.77 4.62 20.43
C LYS A 376 19.78 5.97 19.73
N LEU A 377 19.05 6.10 18.61
CA LEU A 377 18.92 7.34 17.87
C LEU A 377 18.11 8.41 18.65
N SER A 378 17.12 7.98 19.45
CA SER A 378 16.19 8.84 20.20
C SER A 378 15.45 9.89 19.32
N PRO A 379 14.75 9.46 18.25
CA PRO A 379 13.88 10.34 17.46
C PRO A 379 12.63 10.75 18.25
N PHE A 380 11.92 11.77 17.76
CA PHE A 380 10.60 12.13 18.26
C PHE A 380 9.56 11.12 17.75
N GLU A 381 8.93 10.34 18.65
CA GLU A 381 7.87 9.38 18.29
C GLU A 381 6.51 10.07 18.37
N MET A 382 5.81 10.20 17.23
CA MET A 382 4.54 10.93 17.17
C MET A 382 3.38 10.05 17.67
N HIS A 383 3.05 10.16 18.96
CA HIS A 383 2.09 9.28 19.63
C HIS A 383 0.64 9.51 19.17
N GLY A 384 0.29 10.76 18.83
CA GLY A 384 -1.02 11.15 18.30
C GLY A 384 -1.12 11.12 16.76
N TYR A 385 -0.17 10.48 16.06
CA TYR A 385 -0.21 10.38 14.61
C TYR A 385 -1.39 9.54 14.12
N THR A 386 -2.28 10.18 13.33
CA THR A 386 -3.49 9.58 12.78
C THR A 386 -3.52 9.70 11.26
N LYS A 387 -4.05 8.67 10.59
CA LYS A 387 -4.33 8.72 9.14
C LYS A 387 -5.59 9.57 8.82
N VAL A 388 -5.74 9.98 7.56
CA VAL A 388 -6.85 10.83 7.08
C VAL A 388 -7.70 10.17 5.97
N GLY A 389 -7.25 9.04 5.42
CA GLY A 389 -7.93 8.27 4.38
C GLY A 389 -7.91 6.76 4.61
N ASP A 390 -8.62 6.02 3.75
CA ASP A 390 -8.67 4.55 3.80
C ASP A 390 -7.31 3.92 3.51
N ASN A 391 -6.83 4.05 2.27
CA ASN A 391 -5.63 3.41 1.74
C ASN A 391 -4.49 4.42 1.49
N THR A 392 -3.38 3.96 0.92
CA THR A 392 -2.19 4.74 0.59
C THR A 392 -2.48 6.02 -0.18
N PHE A 393 -3.31 5.99 -1.23
CA PHE A 393 -3.57 7.17 -2.08
C PHE A 393 -4.19 8.36 -1.33
N PRO A 394 -5.33 8.22 -0.60
CA PRO A 394 -5.90 9.31 0.20
C PRO A 394 -5.13 9.68 1.47
N ASN A 395 -4.03 9.00 1.80
CA ASN A 395 -3.12 9.39 2.88
C ASN A 395 -1.87 10.12 2.35
N LEU A 396 -1.22 9.56 1.32
CA LEU A 396 -0.02 10.17 0.73
C LEU A 396 -0.30 11.43 -0.08
N VAL A 397 -1.49 11.60 -0.69
CA VAL A 397 -1.82 12.88 -1.36
C VAL A 397 -1.79 14.05 -0.36
N PRO A 398 -2.50 14.00 0.80
CA PRO A 398 -2.31 14.94 1.91
C PRO A 398 -0.85 15.19 2.34
N MET A 399 -0.01 14.14 2.41
CA MET A 399 1.41 14.27 2.75
C MET A 399 2.22 15.04 1.70
N LEU A 400 1.87 14.85 0.43
CA LEU A 400 2.69 15.26 -0.70
C LEU A 400 2.19 16.53 -1.39
N THR A 401 0.94 16.97 -1.16
CA THR A 401 0.35 18.21 -1.73
C THR A 401 -0.35 19.10 -0.70
N GLY A 402 -0.55 18.63 0.53
CA GLY A 402 -1.25 19.40 1.57
C GLY A 402 -2.77 19.50 1.41
N HIS A 403 -3.38 18.83 0.43
CA HIS A 403 -4.82 18.84 0.15
C HIS A 403 -5.40 17.41 0.08
N PHE A 404 -6.72 17.29 0.26
CA PHE A 404 -7.44 16.03 0.04
C PHE A 404 -7.40 15.61 -1.44
N VAL A 405 -7.57 14.31 -1.71
CA VAL A 405 -7.65 13.74 -3.07
C VAL A 405 -8.70 14.47 -3.92
N ASP A 406 -9.89 14.68 -3.38
CA ASP A 406 -11.06 15.21 -4.11
C ASP A 406 -10.87 16.66 -4.61
N TYR A 407 -9.86 17.38 -4.10
CA TYR A 407 -9.46 18.70 -4.61
C TYR A 407 -8.81 18.63 -6.00
N TYR A 408 -8.14 17.50 -6.31
CA TYR A 408 -7.41 17.30 -7.57
C TYR A 408 -8.01 16.21 -8.46
N TRP A 409 -8.52 15.12 -7.88
CA TRP A 409 -8.79 13.87 -8.60
C TRP A 409 -10.05 13.18 -8.10
N ASN A 410 -10.80 12.58 -9.03
CA ASN A 410 -11.91 11.67 -8.73
C ASN A 410 -12.04 10.61 -9.84
N GLU A 411 -13.03 9.71 -9.74
CA GLU A 411 -13.21 8.62 -10.70
C GLU A 411 -13.47 9.03 -12.15
N THR A 412 -14.00 10.23 -12.42
CA THR A 412 -14.35 10.62 -13.81
C THR A 412 -13.11 10.99 -14.62
N VAL A 413 -12.09 11.53 -13.97
CA VAL A 413 -10.82 11.95 -14.60
C VAL A 413 -9.74 10.85 -14.59
N LYS A 414 -10.00 9.68 -14.00
CA LYS A 414 -9.02 8.59 -13.81
C LYS A 414 -8.27 8.16 -15.09
N ASP A 415 -8.95 8.21 -16.23
CA ASP A 415 -8.47 7.81 -17.56
C ASP A 415 -8.28 9.03 -18.49
N GLU A 416 -8.32 10.26 -17.96
CA GLU A 416 -8.11 11.53 -18.67
C GLU A 416 -6.94 12.37 -18.11
N MET A 417 -6.62 12.22 -16.83
CA MET A 417 -5.67 13.04 -16.08
C MET A 417 -4.37 12.29 -15.77
N PHE A 418 -3.23 12.98 -15.92
CA PHE A 418 -1.95 12.62 -15.28
C PHE A 418 -1.69 13.57 -14.11
N PHE A 419 -0.78 13.21 -13.20
CA PHE A 419 -0.52 13.97 -11.98
C PHE A 419 0.55 15.07 -12.09
N ASP A 420 1.17 15.25 -13.25
CA ASP A 420 2.30 16.17 -13.49
C ASP A 420 2.07 17.62 -13.01
N ASP A 421 0.84 18.12 -13.13
CA ASP A 421 0.48 19.51 -12.80
C ASP A 421 0.10 19.72 -11.32
N LEU A 422 0.12 18.69 -10.46
CA LEU A 422 -0.17 18.83 -9.03
C LEU A 422 0.99 19.51 -8.29
N ASP A 423 0.67 20.33 -7.29
CA ASP A 423 1.62 21.07 -6.46
C ASP A 423 2.28 20.19 -5.38
N PHE A 424 2.98 19.17 -5.86
CA PHE A 424 3.75 18.26 -5.02
C PHE A 424 4.91 18.95 -4.33
N ILE A 425 5.10 18.64 -3.05
CA ILE A 425 6.19 19.16 -2.20
C ILE A 425 7.58 18.96 -2.82
N TRP A 426 7.81 17.87 -3.55
CA TRP A 426 9.09 17.66 -4.24
C TRP A 426 9.31 18.68 -5.39
N ARG A 427 8.26 19.23 -6.01
CA ARG A 427 8.39 20.33 -6.97
C ARG A 427 8.88 21.60 -6.28
N GLU A 428 8.38 21.90 -5.08
CA GLU A 428 8.85 23.06 -4.29
C GLU A 428 10.31 22.90 -3.85
N TYR A 429 10.72 21.72 -3.42
CA TYR A 429 12.13 21.42 -3.17
C TYR A 429 12.98 21.50 -4.46
N ALA A 430 12.50 20.99 -5.60
CA ALA A 430 13.19 21.10 -6.88
C ALA A 430 13.37 22.55 -7.35
N ASN A 431 12.34 23.39 -7.17
CA ASN A 431 12.35 24.84 -7.42
C ASN A 431 13.37 25.59 -6.53
N LYS A 432 13.73 25.01 -5.38
CA LYS A 432 14.71 25.50 -4.41
C LYS A 432 16.09 24.84 -4.56
N GLY A 433 16.38 24.22 -5.71
CA GLY A 433 17.70 23.66 -6.04
C GLY A 433 18.02 22.28 -5.46
N TYR A 434 17.08 21.66 -4.74
CA TYR A 434 17.23 20.29 -4.25
C TYR A 434 17.14 19.28 -5.40
N ARG A 435 17.90 18.18 -5.29
CA ARG A 435 17.75 17.00 -6.16
C ARG A 435 16.66 16.10 -5.58
N THR A 436 15.74 15.65 -6.41
CA THR A 436 14.55 14.91 -5.96
C THR A 436 14.60 13.43 -6.30
N PHE A 437 14.16 12.60 -5.37
CA PHE A 437 14.11 11.14 -5.50
C PHE A 437 12.73 10.62 -5.11
N TYR A 438 12.17 9.69 -5.89
CA TYR A 438 10.90 9.02 -5.60
C TYR A 438 10.94 7.53 -6.02
N ALA A 439 10.65 6.64 -5.06
CA ALA A 439 10.60 5.20 -5.30
C ALA A 439 9.43 4.49 -4.59
N GLU A 440 8.83 3.52 -5.29
CA GLU A 440 7.85 2.53 -4.80
C GLU A 440 8.21 1.16 -5.39
N ASP A 441 8.18 0.10 -4.58
CA ASP A 441 8.61 -1.25 -4.96
C ASP A 441 7.49 -2.08 -5.62
N HIS A 442 6.22 -1.80 -5.32
CA HIS A 442 5.09 -2.56 -5.81
C HIS A 442 4.33 -1.86 -6.96
N PRO A 443 4.80 -1.94 -8.22
CA PRO A 443 4.30 -1.14 -9.34
C PRO A 443 2.85 -1.46 -9.75
N GLY A 444 2.33 -2.60 -9.28
CA GLY A 444 0.96 -3.08 -9.50
C GLY A 444 -0.10 -2.42 -8.62
N SER A 445 0.27 -1.83 -7.47
CA SER A 445 -0.62 -1.00 -6.64
C SER A 445 -0.09 0.41 -6.34
N GLY A 446 1.11 0.76 -6.84
CA GLY A 446 1.78 2.05 -6.61
C GLY A 446 0.88 3.28 -6.74
N THR A 447 1.08 4.23 -5.82
CA THR A 447 0.16 5.26 -5.34
C THR A 447 -0.57 6.01 -6.46
N PHE A 448 0.18 6.51 -7.45
CA PHE A 448 -0.36 7.34 -8.53
C PHE A 448 -0.73 6.55 -9.80
N ASN A 449 -0.51 5.23 -9.81
CA ASN A 449 -0.67 4.37 -10.99
C ASN A 449 -1.82 3.34 -10.86
N TYR A 450 -2.23 2.95 -9.64
CA TYR A 450 -3.34 2.00 -9.45
C TYR A 450 -4.67 2.56 -9.94
N PHE A 451 -5.22 1.99 -11.04
CA PHE A 451 -6.40 2.50 -11.76
C PHE A 451 -6.33 3.98 -12.16
N LYS A 452 -5.12 4.51 -12.34
CA LYS A 452 -4.81 5.91 -12.68
C LYS A 452 -3.79 5.94 -13.82
N ARG A 453 -3.59 7.09 -14.48
CA ARG A 453 -2.57 7.19 -15.53
C ARG A 453 -1.13 7.24 -15.02
N GLY A 454 -0.89 7.67 -13.78
CA GLY A 454 0.47 7.98 -13.31
C GLY A 454 0.92 9.37 -13.73
N PHE A 455 2.21 9.49 -14.04
CA PHE A 455 2.83 10.70 -14.55
C PHE A 455 3.14 10.57 -16.04
N LYS A 456 3.13 11.68 -16.78
CA LYS A 456 3.50 11.73 -18.20
C LYS A 456 5.00 11.96 -18.37
N GLU A 457 5.58 12.89 -17.62
CA GLU A 457 7.03 13.06 -17.44
C GLU A 457 7.48 12.47 -16.08
N PRO A 458 8.78 12.23 -15.82
CA PRO A 458 9.25 11.80 -14.51
C PRO A 458 8.96 12.88 -13.44
N PRO A 459 8.28 12.57 -12.32
CA PRO A 459 7.94 13.55 -11.28
C PRO A 459 9.13 14.04 -10.45
N THR A 460 10.28 13.35 -10.51
CA THR A 460 11.50 13.66 -9.76
C THR A 460 12.75 13.37 -10.59
N ASP A 461 13.89 13.93 -10.18
CA ASP A 461 15.17 13.76 -10.87
C ASP A 461 15.65 12.28 -10.88
N TYR A 462 15.26 11.48 -9.87
CA TYR A 462 15.59 10.06 -9.69
C TYR A 462 14.32 9.25 -9.35
N TYR A 463 13.70 8.64 -10.37
CA TYR A 463 12.35 8.06 -10.28
C TYR A 463 12.31 6.57 -10.64
N PHE A 464 12.18 5.70 -9.63
CA PHE A 464 12.44 4.25 -9.70
C PHE A 464 11.48 3.44 -10.60
N ARG A 465 10.27 3.96 -10.90
CA ARG A 465 9.18 3.19 -11.55
C ARG A 465 9.56 2.38 -12.79
N PRO A 466 10.41 2.85 -13.73
CA PRO A 466 10.76 2.07 -14.93
C PRO A 466 11.41 0.73 -14.59
N LEU A 467 12.27 0.67 -13.58
CA LEU A 467 12.88 -0.57 -13.12
C LEU A 467 11.85 -1.46 -12.41
N ALA A 468 11.01 -0.91 -11.54
CA ALA A 468 9.96 -1.67 -10.85
C ALA A 468 9.05 -2.41 -11.85
N VAL A 469 8.59 -1.73 -12.90
CA VAL A 469 7.72 -2.31 -13.94
C VAL A 469 8.45 -3.42 -14.73
N VAL A 470 9.75 -3.27 -15.02
CA VAL A 470 10.55 -4.34 -15.65
C VAL A 470 10.72 -5.54 -14.71
N LEU A 471 11.07 -5.32 -13.45
CA LEU A 471 11.23 -6.37 -12.44
C LEU A 471 9.95 -7.20 -12.29
N TYR A 472 8.80 -6.54 -12.12
CA TYR A 472 7.49 -7.16 -12.02
C TYR A 472 7.09 -7.93 -13.30
N SER A 473 7.61 -7.54 -14.46
CA SER A 473 7.38 -8.18 -15.76
C SER A 473 8.48 -9.20 -16.15
N SER A 474 9.48 -9.41 -15.30
CA SER A 474 10.66 -10.24 -15.59
C SER A 474 10.39 -11.73 -15.41
N LYS A 475 11.17 -12.56 -16.11
CA LYS A 475 11.14 -14.00 -15.87
C LYS A 475 11.70 -14.37 -14.49
N LEU A 476 12.66 -13.59 -13.98
CA LEU A 476 13.22 -13.76 -12.64
C LEU A 476 12.11 -13.74 -11.56
N LYS A 477 11.18 -12.78 -11.62
CA LYS A 477 10.02 -12.72 -10.73
C LYS A 477 9.04 -13.89 -10.93
N GLU A 478 8.85 -14.37 -12.17
CA GLU A 478 8.03 -15.55 -12.46
C GLU A 478 8.59 -16.86 -11.86
N THR A 479 9.92 -16.96 -11.77
CA THR A 479 10.59 -18.09 -11.08
C THR A 479 10.51 -17.95 -9.57
N THR A 480 10.81 -16.78 -9.00
CA THR A 480 10.85 -16.64 -7.54
C THR A 480 9.48 -16.67 -6.87
N ILE A 481 8.39 -16.37 -7.56
CA ILE A 481 7.01 -16.62 -7.06
C ILE A 481 6.79 -18.09 -6.63
N LYS A 482 7.56 -19.05 -7.14
CA LYS A 482 7.49 -20.49 -6.79
C LYS A 482 8.50 -20.93 -5.73
N GLU A 483 9.47 -20.09 -5.40
CA GLU A 483 10.64 -20.43 -4.54
C GLU A 483 10.79 -19.48 -3.33
N GLY A 484 10.12 -18.33 -3.35
CA GLY A 484 10.13 -17.27 -2.34
C GLY A 484 9.59 -15.96 -2.94
N PRO A 485 8.30 -15.61 -2.76
CA PRO A 485 7.60 -14.60 -3.58
C PRO A 485 8.02 -13.13 -3.35
N TYR A 486 8.98 -12.90 -2.45
CA TYR A 486 9.54 -11.60 -2.07
C TYR A 486 11.06 -11.51 -2.33
N CYS A 487 11.60 -12.48 -3.06
CA CYS A 487 13.02 -12.62 -3.36
C CYS A 487 13.30 -12.42 -4.84
N LEU A 488 14.46 -11.85 -5.17
CA LEU A 488 15.05 -11.81 -6.50
C LEU A 488 16.48 -12.32 -6.41
N ASN A 489 16.72 -13.53 -6.92
CA ASN A 489 17.87 -14.35 -6.52
C ASN A 489 17.92 -14.44 -4.98
N SER A 490 19.09 -14.24 -4.37
CA SER A 490 19.33 -14.26 -2.92
C SER A 490 19.11 -12.91 -2.21
N GLN A 491 18.49 -11.92 -2.87
CA GLN A 491 18.18 -10.59 -2.31
C GLN A 491 16.67 -10.43 -2.02
N ILE A 492 16.34 -9.78 -0.91
CA ILE A 492 14.97 -9.41 -0.53
C ILE A 492 14.55 -8.16 -1.31
N GLU A 493 13.34 -8.15 -1.90
CA GLU A 493 12.95 -7.12 -2.87
C GLU A 493 13.05 -5.65 -2.40
N PRO A 494 12.58 -5.28 -1.19
CA PRO A 494 12.83 -3.96 -0.60
C PRO A 494 14.29 -3.51 -0.52
N ASP A 495 15.28 -4.43 -0.42
CA ASP A 495 16.69 -4.05 -0.41
C ASP A 495 17.10 -3.32 -1.71
N ILE A 496 16.42 -3.55 -2.85
CA ILE A 496 16.73 -2.88 -4.13
C ILE A 496 16.39 -1.37 -4.09
N ILE A 497 15.33 -0.98 -3.39
CA ILE A 497 15.02 0.45 -3.16
C ILE A 497 15.95 1.04 -2.11
N TYR A 498 16.35 0.26 -1.11
CA TYR A 498 17.25 0.72 -0.06
C TYR A 498 18.69 0.90 -0.60
N ASP A 499 19.17 -0.01 -1.44
CA ASP A 499 20.38 0.15 -2.28
C ASP A 499 20.29 1.44 -3.12
N TYR A 500 19.21 1.62 -3.89
CA TYR A 500 19.03 2.81 -4.75
C TYR A 500 19.04 4.12 -3.96
N LYS A 501 18.38 4.13 -2.80
CA LYS A 501 18.31 5.28 -1.90
C LYS A 501 19.66 5.56 -1.24
N ARG A 502 20.35 4.54 -0.73
CA ARG A 502 21.71 4.67 -0.17
C ARG A 502 22.65 5.27 -1.20
N ASP A 503 22.64 4.75 -2.42
CA ASP A 503 23.57 5.20 -3.46
C ASP A 503 23.18 6.60 -3.98
N PHE A 504 21.89 6.95 -3.99
CA PHE A 504 21.42 8.32 -4.21
C PHE A 504 22.03 9.28 -3.18
N LEU A 505 21.89 8.97 -1.90
CA LEU A 505 22.39 9.82 -0.81
C LEU A 505 23.92 9.95 -0.85
N LYS A 506 24.66 8.87 -1.15
CA LYS A 506 26.12 8.87 -1.33
C LYS A 506 26.60 9.70 -2.54
N VAL A 507 25.83 9.76 -3.63
CA VAL A 507 26.17 10.57 -4.82
C VAL A 507 25.76 12.03 -4.67
N MET A 508 24.71 12.33 -3.89
CA MET A 508 24.35 13.72 -3.59
C MET A 508 25.40 14.36 -2.70
N ASP A 509 25.84 13.67 -1.64
CA ASP A 509 26.87 14.17 -0.71
C ASP A 509 26.45 15.54 -0.12
N ASP A 510 27.28 16.59 -0.21
CA ASP A 510 26.92 17.95 0.25
C ASP A 510 25.78 18.63 -0.55
N ARG A 511 25.25 18.02 -1.62
CA ARG A 511 24.17 18.60 -2.43
C ARG A 511 22.84 18.56 -1.69
N PRO A 512 22.02 19.62 -1.77
CA PRO A 512 20.67 19.60 -1.22
C PRO A 512 19.81 18.51 -1.89
N TYR A 513 19.15 17.65 -1.11
CA TYR A 513 18.22 16.63 -1.61
C TYR A 513 16.91 16.47 -0.83
N PHE A 514 15.88 16.02 -1.56
CA PHE A 514 14.59 15.58 -1.03
C PHE A 514 14.34 14.16 -1.56
N ALA A 515 14.30 13.18 -0.66
CA ALA A 515 14.10 11.77 -1.02
C ALA A 515 12.80 11.23 -0.41
N PHE A 516 11.90 10.73 -1.25
CA PHE A 516 10.72 10.00 -0.83
C PHE A 516 10.81 8.52 -1.28
N SER A 517 10.57 7.59 -0.37
CA SER A 517 10.44 6.16 -0.69
C SER A 517 9.32 5.54 0.13
N MET A 518 8.41 4.80 -0.51
CA MET A 518 7.48 3.89 0.16
C MET A 518 7.86 2.45 -0.20
N VAL A 519 7.81 1.53 0.77
CA VAL A 519 7.94 0.09 0.50
C VAL A 519 6.69 -0.66 0.96
N SER A 520 6.19 -1.51 0.08
CA SER A 520 4.90 -2.21 0.18
C SER A 520 5.02 -3.73 0.01
N THR A 521 6.06 -4.23 -0.66
CA THR A 521 6.15 -5.64 -1.13
C THR A 521 6.02 -6.67 -0.03
N LEU A 522 6.56 -6.39 1.17
CA LEU A 522 6.50 -7.30 2.32
C LEU A 522 5.26 -7.08 3.20
N THR A 523 4.68 -5.88 3.26
CA THR A 523 3.81 -5.47 4.37
C THR A 523 2.38 -5.13 3.99
N HIS A 524 2.10 -4.77 2.73
CA HIS A 524 0.82 -4.26 2.25
C HIS A 524 -0.36 -5.17 2.64
N ASP A 525 -1.17 -4.73 3.61
CA ASP A 525 -2.29 -5.45 4.22
C ASP A 525 -1.98 -6.85 4.82
N LEU A 526 -0.70 -7.16 5.12
CA LEU A 526 -0.25 -8.48 5.61
C LEU A 526 0.27 -8.44 7.07
N LEU A 527 -0.66 -8.55 8.02
CA LEU A 527 -0.48 -8.37 9.47
C LEU A 527 0.86 -8.87 10.03
N ASN A 528 1.21 -10.13 9.76
CA ASN A 528 2.39 -10.77 10.34
C ASN A 528 3.65 -10.65 9.46
N HIS A 529 3.52 -10.37 8.16
CA HIS A 529 4.66 -10.27 7.24
C HIS A 529 5.46 -8.96 7.43
N ALA A 530 4.89 -7.99 8.15
CA ALA A 530 5.60 -6.90 8.81
C ALA A 530 6.92 -7.35 9.47
N ARG A 531 6.99 -8.59 9.99
CA ARG A 531 8.19 -9.16 10.60
C ARG A 531 9.38 -9.28 9.65
N PHE A 532 9.14 -9.51 8.36
CA PHE A 532 10.19 -9.62 7.34
C PHE A 532 10.83 -8.26 7.00
N GLN A 533 10.15 -7.16 7.31
CA GLN A 533 10.58 -5.79 6.98
C GLN A 533 11.52 -5.18 8.04
N ASP A 534 11.56 -5.73 9.26
CA ASP A 534 12.46 -5.28 10.35
C ASP A 534 13.94 -5.28 9.95
N GLU A 535 14.38 -6.36 9.31
CA GLU A 535 15.78 -6.57 8.92
C GLU A 535 16.24 -5.62 7.78
N PRO A 536 15.54 -5.49 6.64
CA PRO A 536 15.83 -4.43 5.67
C PRO A 536 15.77 -3.02 6.27
N THR A 537 14.80 -2.75 7.14
CA THR A 537 14.60 -1.40 7.71
C THR A 537 15.73 -1.02 8.66
N VAL A 538 16.17 -1.89 9.57
CA VAL A 538 17.29 -1.58 10.47
C VAL A 538 18.59 -1.38 9.69
N ARG A 539 18.89 -2.23 8.70
CA ARG A 539 20.07 -2.06 7.82
C ARG A 539 20.08 -0.71 7.10
N MET A 540 18.95 -0.28 6.55
CA MET A 540 18.85 1.03 5.89
C MET A 540 19.07 2.19 6.87
N LEU A 541 18.58 2.09 8.12
CA LEU A 541 18.81 3.11 9.14
C LEU A 541 20.27 3.15 9.62
N GLU A 542 20.93 1.99 9.70
CA GLU A 542 22.38 1.88 9.96
C GLU A 542 23.19 2.49 8.80
N ASP A 543 22.86 2.19 7.53
CA ASP A 543 23.44 2.84 6.34
C ASP A 543 23.27 4.38 6.39
N LEU A 544 22.09 4.89 6.80
CA LEU A 544 21.85 6.34 6.97
C LEU A 544 22.74 6.96 8.06
N GLN A 545 23.04 6.21 9.13
CA GLN A 545 23.90 6.68 10.22
C GLN A 545 25.38 6.67 9.79
N ASP A 546 25.85 5.56 9.22
CA ASP A 546 27.27 5.33 8.93
C ASP A 546 27.79 6.21 7.79
N MET A 547 26.96 6.53 6.79
CA MET A 547 27.31 7.55 5.78
C MET A 547 27.01 8.99 6.24
N GLY A 548 26.62 9.18 7.50
CA GLY A 548 26.37 10.50 8.09
C GLY A 548 25.13 11.24 7.59
N ALA A 549 24.25 10.60 6.82
CA ALA A 549 23.04 11.24 6.29
C ALA A 549 22.11 11.74 7.42
N LEU A 550 22.01 11.01 8.55
CA LEU A 550 21.27 11.46 9.73
C LEU A 550 21.85 12.72 10.40
N ASN A 551 23.08 13.14 10.06
CA ASN A 551 23.69 14.37 10.56
C ASN A 551 23.35 15.60 9.71
N ASN A 552 22.79 15.43 8.50
CA ASN A 552 22.49 16.53 7.56
C ASN A 552 21.02 16.54 7.09
N SER A 553 20.22 15.54 7.50
CA SER A 553 18.85 15.33 7.03
C SER A 553 17.85 15.25 8.16
N LEU A 554 16.69 15.88 7.99
CA LEU A 554 15.48 15.49 8.70
C LEU A 554 14.92 14.22 8.07
N LEU A 555 14.74 13.19 8.89
CA LEU A 555 14.17 11.90 8.51
C LEU A 555 12.78 11.76 9.13
N VAL A 556 11.77 11.48 8.30
CA VAL A 556 10.47 10.99 8.73
C VAL A 556 10.38 9.51 8.35
N LEU A 557 10.45 8.63 9.35
CA LEU A 557 10.17 7.20 9.19
C LEU A 557 8.71 6.97 9.59
N PHE A 558 7.86 6.49 8.69
CA PHE A 558 6.41 6.46 8.91
C PHE A 558 5.71 5.29 8.23
N SER A 559 4.43 5.12 8.53
CA SER A 559 3.47 4.35 7.73
C SER A 559 2.29 5.23 7.34
N ASP A 560 1.62 4.92 6.24
CA ASP A 560 0.47 5.64 5.69
C ASP A 560 -0.86 5.25 6.37
N HIS A 561 -1.00 3.98 6.76
CA HIS A 561 -2.09 3.44 7.56
C HIS A 561 -1.64 2.18 8.32
N GLY A 562 -2.46 1.68 9.25
CA GLY A 562 -2.30 0.29 9.71
C GLY A 562 -3.00 -0.71 8.76
N ILE A 563 -2.97 -2.00 9.11
CA ILE A 563 -3.65 -3.09 8.38
C ILE A 563 -5.14 -2.80 8.19
N ARG A 564 -5.65 -2.84 6.95
CA ARG A 564 -7.05 -2.49 6.62
C ARG A 564 -8.00 -3.68 6.53
N PHE A 565 -7.48 -4.89 6.30
CA PHE A 565 -8.26 -6.11 6.07
C PHE A 565 -7.94 -7.25 7.05
N GLY A 566 -8.81 -8.27 7.06
CA GLY A 566 -8.62 -9.50 7.83
C GLY A 566 -9.09 -9.43 9.28
N ASP A 567 -9.05 -10.55 9.98
CA ASP A 567 -9.82 -10.75 11.22
C ASP A 567 -9.48 -9.79 12.37
N ILE A 568 -8.27 -9.21 12.36
CA ILE A 568 -7.88 -8.16 13.32
C ILE A 568 -8.85 -6.97 13.28
N ARG A 569 -9.44 -6.65 12.13
CA ARG A 569 -10.41 -5.56 11.94
C ARG A 569 -11.71 -5.73 12.73
N TYR A 570 -12.05 -6.96 13.12
CA TYR A 570 -13.21 -7.24 13.96
C TYR A 570 -12.92 -7.02 15.45
N THR A 571 -11.64 -6.89 15.85
CA THR A 571 -11.23 -6.59 17.22
C THR A 571 -11.26 -5.07 17.49
N TYR A 572 -11.59 -4.67 18.71
CA TYR A 572 -11.56 -3.25 19.11
C TYR A 572 -10.15 -2.65 18.98
N ILE A 573 -9.10 -3.39 19.34
CA ILE A 573 -7.71 -2.95 19.14
C ILE A 573 -7.35 -2.74 17.67
N GLY A 574 -7.76 -3.65 16.79
CA GLY A 574 -7.53 -3.52 15.35
C GLY A 574 -8.19 -2.30 14.70
N LYS A 575 -9.31 -1.81 15.27
CA LYS A 575 -9.96 -0.57 14.84
C LYS A 575 -9.10 0.67 15.10
N PHE A 576 -8.36 0.71 16.22
CA PHE A 576 -7.40 1.77 16.52
C PHE A 576 -6.10 1.60 15.73
N GLU A 577 -5.54 0.39 15.66
CA GLU A 577 -4.28 0.14 14.94
C GLU A 577 -4.30 0.64 13.49
N GLU A 578 -5.39 0.40 12.79
CA GLU A 578 -5.56 0.82 11.40
C GLU A 578 -5.64 2.34 11.21
N ARG A 579 -6.10 3.06 12.24
CA ARG A 579 -6.19 4.53 12.30
C ARG A 579 -4.89 5.18 12.79
N MET A 580 -4.07 4.44 13.54
CA MET A 580 -2.84 4.87 14.19
C MET A 580 -1.58 4.18 13.61
N PRO A 581 -1.16 4.53 12.37
CA PRO A 581 0.15 4.15 11.82
C PRO A 581 1.34 4.60 12.70
N MET A 582 2.52 4.01 12.49
CA MET A 582 3.74 4.48 13.16
C MET A 582 4.30 5.77 12.52
N MET A 583 4.90 6.66 13.32
CA MET A 583 5.75 7.75 12.82
C MET A 583 6.83 8.16 13.83
N PHE A 584 8.05 8.33 13.31
CA PHE A 584 9.22 8.85 14.00
C PHE A 584 9.83 9.98 13.18
N ILE A 585 10.15 11.10 13.82
CA ILE A 585 10.89 12.21 13.21
C ILE A 585 12.26 12.32 13.89
N HIS A 586 13.33 12.15 13.10
CA HIS A 586 14.70 12.48 13.50
C HIS A 586 15.12 13.79 12.84
N ALA A 587 15.80 14.65 13.59
CA ALA A 587 16.38 15.88 13.08
C ALA A 587 17.84 16.02 13.58
N PRO A 588 18.77 16.58 12.78
CA PRO A 588 20.17 16.65 13.18
C PRO A 588 20.39 17.48 14.43
N LYS A 589 21.33 17.05 15.28
CA LYS A 589 21.63 17.75 16.54
C LYS A 589 21.98 19.23 16.34
N TRP A 590 22.77 19.58 15.32
CA TRP A 590 23.10 20.98 15.05
C TRP A 590 21.87 21.84 14.71
N PHE A 591 20.86 21.26 14.05
CA PHE A 591 19.64 21.97 13.67
C PHE A 591 18.78 22.23 14.90
N LEU A 592 18.65 21.23 15.79
CA LEU A 592 17.93 21.36 17.06
C LEU A 592 18.65 22.31 18.04
N ASP A 593 19.98 22.24 18.11
CA ASP A 593 20.80 23.14 18.96
C ASP A 593 20.74 24.60 18.49
N GLN A 594 20.61 24.85 17.18
CA GLN A 594 20.44 26.20 16.62
C GLN A 594 18.99 26.72 16.73
N ASN A 595 18.01 25.82 16.79
CA ASN A 595 16.58 26.15 16.81
C ASN A 595 15.90 25.55 18.06
N PRO A 596 16.22 26.03 19.28
CA PRO A 596 15.76 25.42 20.53
C PRO A 596 14.23 25.43 20.68
N GLU A 597 13.53 26.43 20.13
CA GLU A 597 12.06 26.43 20.11
C GLU A 597 11.50 25.33 19.18
N ILE A 598 12.13 25.04 18.04
CA ILE A 598 11.74 23.91 17.18
C ILE A 598 11.97 22.58 17.92
N ALA A 599 13.08 22.45 18.66
CA ALA A 599 13.36 21.25 19.46
C ALA A 599 12.36 21.05 20.61
N LYS A 600 11.95 22.14 21.26
CA LYS A 600 10.86 22.16 22.26
C LYS A 600 9.52 21.80 21.64
N ASN A 601 9.16 22.39 20.51
CA ASN A 601 7.89 22.16 19.83
C ASN A 601 7.78 20.72 19.34
N LEU A 602 8.80 20.18 18.66
CA LEU A 602 8.87 18.75 18.30
C LEU A 602 8.71 17.83 19.52
N LYS A 603 9.31 18.17 20.67
CA LYS A 603 9.16 17.41 21.92
C LYS A 603 7.72 17.42 22.43
N ILE A 604 7.04 18.55 22.38
CA ILE A 604 5.61 18.70 22.77
C ILE A 604 4.70 17.96 21.78
N ASN A 605 4.98 18.08 20.48
CA ASN A 605 4.16 17.58 19.39
C ASN A 605 4.09 16.05 19.29
N GLN A 606 5.01 15.33 19.96
CA GLN A 606 4.88 13.89 20.19
C GLN A 606 3.53 13.54 20.84
N ASP A 607 3.08 14.39 21.78
CA ASP A 607 1.84 14.24 22.54
C ASP A 607 0.74 15.19 22.03
N ARG A 608 0.63 15.33 20.71
CA ARG A 608 -0.42 16.12 20.02
C ARG A 608 -1.06 15.31 18.90
N LEU A 609 -2.34 15.59 18.63
CA LEU A 609 -3.06 15.01 17.50
C LEU A 609 -2.51 15.59 16.19
N MET A 610 -2.02 14.72 15.30
CA MET A 610 -1.35 15.15 14.08
C MET A 610 -1.54 14.17 12.91
N THR A 611 -1.39 14.66 11.68
CA THR A 611 -1.67 13.93 10.44
C THR A 611 -0.61 14.19 9.37
N LEU A 612 -0.76 13.52 8.23
CA LEU A 612 0.11 13.72 7.07
C LEU A 612 0.03 15.15 6.47
N PHE A 613 -1.08 15.88 6.69
CA PHE A 613 -1.14 17.31 6.36
C PHE A 613 -0.09 18.13 7.11
N ASP A 614 0.15 17.80 8.39
CA ASP A 614 1.12 18.50 9.23
C ASP A 614 2.56 18.20 8.79
N VAL A 615 2.80 16.99 8.26
CA VAL A 615 4.09 16.66 7.61
C VAL A 615 4.31 17.53 6.38
N HIS A 616 3.29 17.72 5.53
CA HIS A 616 3.38 18.63 4.38
C HIS A 616 3.67 20.09 4.81
N ALA A 617 2.92 20.60 5.79
CA ALA A 617 3.13 21.93 6.37
C ALA A 617 4.53 22.10 7.00
N THR A 618 5.08 21.02 7.57
CA THR A 618 6.47 20.96 8.07
C THR A 618 7.47 21.08 6.93
N MET A 619 7.29 20.33 5.83
CA MET A 619 8.19 20.41 4.67
C MET A 619 8.14 21.79 3.99
N LEU A 620 6.96 22.41 3.89
CA LEU A 620 6.83 23.79 3.39
C LEU A 620 7.56 24.80 4.30
N HIS A 621 7.50 24.62 5.62
CA HIS A 621 8.15 25.50 6.59
C HIS A 621 9.68 25.36 6.54
N LEU A 622 10.21 24.15 6.35
CA LEU A 622 11.67 23.92 6.19
C LEU A 622 12.28 24.64 4.98
N LEU A 623 11.49 25.01 3.96
CA LEU A 623 11.96 25.80 2.81
C LEU A 623 12.10 27.30 3.09
N ASP A 624 11.47 27.80 4.16
CA ASP A 624 11.54 29.20 4.61
C ASP A 624 11.01 29.35 6.06
N LEU A 625 11.92 29.26 7.04
CA LEU A 625 11.63 29.33 8.48
C LEU A 625 11.13 30.71 8.97
N ASN A 626 10.98 31.69 8.07
CA ASN A 626 10.44 33.02 8.40
C ASN A 626 8.95 33.14 8.06
N LYS A 627 8.39 32.20 7.28
CA LYS A 627 6.97 32.22 6.91
C LYS A 627 6.10 31.92 8.12
N THR A 628 5.06 32.73 8.31
CA THR A 628 4.00 32.48 9.28
C THR A 628 3.10 31.29 8.88
N GLN A 629 2.36 30.73 9.83
CA GLN A 629 1.33 29.72 9.52
C GLN A 629 0.24 30.28 8.59
N GLU A 630 -0.13 31.56 8.70
CA GLU A 630 -1.12 32.21 7.83
C GLU A 630 -0.67 32.19 6.35
N GLU A 631 0.58 32.51 6.07
CA GLU A 631 1.14 32.43 4.72
C GLU A 631 1.16 30.99 4.18
N ARG A 632 1.49 30.01 5.03
CA ARG A 632 1.54 28.59 4.65
C ARG A 632 0.16 27.97 4.42
N SER A 633 -0.88 28.38 5.16
CA SER A 633 -2.24 27.84 5.06
C SER A 633 -2.92 28.04 3.69
N ASN A 634 -2.39 28.91 2.83
CA ASN A 634 -2.82 29.01 1.42
C ASN A 634 -2.40 27.80 0.55
N HIS A 635 -1.48 26.97 1.05
CA HIS A 635 -0.86 25.84 0.33
C HIS A 635 -0.97 24.50 1.07
N THR A 636 -1.65 24.46 2.22
CA THR A 636 -1.81 23.23 3.01
C THR A 636 -2.90 23.34 4.07
N LEU A 637 -3.60 22.24 4.32
CA LEU A 637 -4.56 22.08 5.42
C LEU A 637 -3.89 21.73 6.77
N GLY A 638 -2.56 21.64 6.81
CA GLY A 638 -1.79 21.25 8.00
C GLY A 638 -1.17 22.40 8.80
N LEU A 639 -0.76 22.07 10.02
CA LEU A 639 0.03 22.91 10.91
C LEU A 639 1.49 22.43 10.92
N SER A 640 2.45 23.33 11.02
CA SER A 640 3.87 22.93 11.02
C SER A 640 4.28 22.30 12.35
N LEU A 641 4.90 21.10 12.32
CA LEU A 641 5.40 20.40 13.50
C LEU A 641 6.64 21.07 14.12
N LEU A 642 7.17 22.11 13.48
CA LEU A 642 8.23 22.98 14.00
C LEU A 642 7.67 24.07 14.95
N GLU A 643 6.37 24.30 14.90
CA GLU A 643 5.59 25.16 15.81
C GLU A 643 4.79 24.29 16.78
N GLU A 644 4.32 24.82 17.92
CA GLU A 644 3.51 24.02 18.84
C GLU A 644 2.12 23.75 18.23
N ILE A 645 1.79 22.47 18.04
CA ILE A 645 0.45 22.03 17.67
C ILE A 645 -0.48 22.27 18.88
N PRO A 646 -1.66 22.90 18.72
CA PRO A 646 -2.53 23.22 19.85
C PRO A 646 -2.89 22.01 20.71
N GLU A 647 -2.87 22.20 22.03
CA GLU A 647 -3.27 21.20 23.03
C GLU A 647 -4.71 20.72 22.78
N ASN A 648 -5.62 21.67 22.57
CA ASN A 648 -7.04 21.45 22.37
C ASN A 648 -7.45 21.12 20.91
N ARG A 649 -6.52 20.63 20.09
CA ARG A 649 -6.80 20.33 18.67
C ARG A 649 -7.74 19.13 18.54
N THR A 650 -8.90 19.34 17.93
CA THR A 650 -9.88 18.27 17.64
C THR A 650 -9.50 17.49 16.37
N CYS A 651 -10.19 16.38 16.11
CA CYS A 651 -10.13 15.70 14.80
C CYS A 651 -10.53 16.61 13.63
N GLU A 652 -11.45 17.57 13.84
CA GLU A 652 -11.91 18.50 12.81
C GLU A 652 -10.80 19.51 12.46
N ASP A 653 -10.14 20.08 13.47
CA ASP A 653 -8.95 20.95 13.32
C ASP A 653 -7.72 20.20 12.74
N ALA A 654 -7.74 18.87 12.79
CA ALA A 654 -6.71 17.99 12.24
C ALA A 654 -7.03 17.50 10.81
N ASN A 655 -8.19 17.89 10.25
CA ASN A 655 -8.72 17.39 8.98
C ASN A 655 -8.88 15.85 8.95
N ILE A 656 -9.14 15.25 10.12
CA ILE A 656 -9.43 13.82 10.28
C ILE A 656 -10.95 13.63 10.17
N LEU A 657 -11.40 13.04 9.06
CA LEU A 657 -12.82 12.70 8.88
C LEU A 657 -13.31 11.84 10.04
N ARG A 658 -14.57 12.02 10.46
CA ARG A 658 -15.12 11.41 11.68
C ARG A 658 -14.96 9.88 11.77
N HIS A 659 -14.98 9.19 10.63
CA HIS A 659 -14.74 7.74 10.54
C HIS A 659 -13.30 7.32 10.92
N TRP A 660 -12.31 8.19 10.70
CA TRP A 660 -10.90 7.95 11.03
C TRP A 660 -10.49 8.47 12.41
N CYS A 661 -11.32 9.27 13.06
CA CYS A 661 -11.03 9.90 14.34
C CYS A 661 -10.84 8.86 15.47
N PRO A 662 -9.66 8.84 16.15
CA PRO A 662 -9.37 7.93 17.25
C PRO A 662 -9.71 8.51 18.63
N CYS A 663 -10.07 9.79 18.73
CA CYS A 663 -10.43 10.44 19.98
C CYS A 663 -11.77 9.86 20.51
N GLU A 664 -11.78 9.33 21.74
CA GLU A 664 -12.90 8.51 22.23
C GLU A 664 -14.09 9.29 22.81
N THR A 665 -15.30 8.94 22.35
CA THR A 665 -16.57 8.96 23.13
C THR A 665 -17.57 7.87 22.67
N PHE A 666 -17.09 6.71 22.21
CA PHE A 666 -17.92 5.67 21.59
C PHE A 666 -18.42 4.59 22.57
N GLU A 667 -19.66 4.70 23.04
CA GLU A 667 -20.34 3.66 23.83
C GLU A 667 -20.98 2.60 22.93
N GLN A 668 -21.03 1.33 23.38
CA GLN A 668 -21.73 0.27 22.64
C GLN A 668 -23.26 0.43 22.73
N VAL A 669 -23.95 0.13 21.63
CA VAL A 669 -25.42 0.03 21.59
C VAL A 669 -25.86 -1.39 21.21
N PRO A 670 -27.06 -1.86 21.62
CA PRO A 670 -27.53 -3.18 21.25
C PRO A 670 -27.66 -3.34 19.74
N LEU A 671 -27.12 -4.43 19.18
CA LEU A 671 -27.12 -4.68 17.73
C LEU A 671 -28.52 -4.83 17.12
N ASN A 672 -29.54 -5.03 17.97
CA ASN A 672 -30.95 -5.15 17.64
C ASN A 672 -31.78 -3.91 18.01
N SER A 673 -31.13 -2.77 18.34
CA SER A 673 -31.83 -1.51 18.58
C SER A 673 -32.37 -0.93 17.26
N SER A 674 -33.43 -0.11 17.34
CA SER A 674 -34.04 0.55 16.19
C SER A 674 -33.03 1.39 15.40
N GLU A 675 -32.11 2.02 16.11
CA GLU A 675 -31.15 3.00 15.61
C GLU A 675 -29.96 2.28 14.96
N ALA A 676 -29.49 1.16 15.53
CA ALA A 676 -28.47 0.32 14.92
C ALA A 676 -28.97 -0.31 13.61
N ILE A 677 -30.24 -0.74 13.57
CA ILE A 677 -30.86 -1.30 12.36
C ILE A 677 -31.08 -0.22 11.29
N ALA A 678 -31.60 0.96 11.67
CA ALA A 678 -31.81 2.08 10.75
C ALA A 678 -30.48 2.61 10.19
N ALA A 679 -29.43 2.72 11.01
CA ALA A 679 -28.10 3.09 10.56
C ALA A 679 -27.50 2.04 9.59
N ALA A 680 -27.64 0.74 9.89
CA ALA A 680 -27.23 -0.33 8.98
C ALA A 680 -27.98 -0.28 7.62
N GLN A 681 -29.27 0.03 7.63
CA GLN A 681 -30.05 0.19 6.40
C GLN A 681 -29.57 1.41 5.60
N ALA A 682 -29.33 2.56 6.25
CA ALA A 682 -28.81 3.76 5.57
C ALA A 682 -27.46 3.52 4.90
N ILE A 683 -26.58 2.68 5.48
CA ILE A 683 -25.30 2.27 4.88
C ILE A 683 -25.53 1.47 3.60
N VAL A 684 -26.45 0.50 3.63
CA VAL A 684 -26.78 -0.33 2.46
C VAL A 684 -27.47 0.49 1.38
N ASP A 685 -28.37 1.40 1.75
CA ASP A 685 -29.06 2.29 0.81
C ASP A 685 -28.10 3.27 0.14
N ASP A 686 -27.13 3.82 0.88
CA ASP A 686 -26.07 4.67 0.32
C ASP A 686 -25.15 3.87 -0.61
N ILE A 687 -24.67 2.69 -0.20
CA ILE A 687 -23.89 1.79 -1.06
C ILE A 687 -24.63 1.49 -2.38
N ASN A 688 -25.90 1.09 -2.29
CA ASN A 688 -26.72 0.79 -3.47
C ASN A 688 -27.00 2.05 -4.31
N SER A 689 -27.10 3.23 -3.70
CA SER A 689 -27.21 4.52 -4.39
C SER A 689 -25.92 4.85 -5.16
N GLN A 690 -24.75 4.65 -4.55
CA GLN A 690 -23.45 4.84 -5.20
C GLN A 690 -23.22 3.82 -6.34
N LEU A 691 -23.71 2.59 -6.19
CA LEU A 691 -23.65 1.54 -7.22
C LEU A 691 -24.76 1.66 -8.28
N LYS A 692 -25.73 2.57 -8.13
CA LYS A 692 -26.92 2.68 -9.00
C LYS A 692 -26.60 2.91 -10.48
N ALA A 693 -25.52 3.62 -10.79
CA ALA A 693 -25.02 3.83 -12.15
C ALA A 693 -24.39 2.57 -12.78
N HIS A 694 -24.24 1.50 -12.00
CA HIS A 694 -23.61 0.22 -12.34
C HIS A 694 -24.48 -0.97 -11.90
N ALA A 695 -25.79 -0.76 -11.70
CA ALA A 695 -26.75 -1.79 -11.27
C ALA A 695 -27.06 -2.84 -12.36
N ASP A 696 -26.46 -2.70 -13.54
CA ASP A 696 -26.36 -3.72 -14.59
C ASP A 696 -25.27 -4.75 -14.27
N ILE A 697 -24.09 -4.33 -13.80
CA ILE A 697 -22.91 -5.18 -13.52
C ILE A 697 -22.70 -5.54 -12.05
N CYS A 698 -23.19 -4.73 -11.11
CA CYS A 698 -23.13 -4.95 -9.67
C CYS A 698 -24.50 -5.41 -9.14
N GLU A 699 -24.51 -6.38 -8.22
CA GLU A 699 -25.70 -6.76 -7.46
C GLU A 699 -26.10 -5.69 -6.46
N VAL A 700 -27.39 -5.66 -6.14
CA VAL A 700 -27.93 -4.92 -5.01
C VAL A 700 -27.55 -5.66 -3.74
N LEU A 701 -26.93 -4.95 -2.79
CA LEU A 701 -26.57 -5.52 -1.49
C LEU A 701 -27.76 -5.45 -0.52
N GLU A 702 -27.87 -6.46 0.34
CA GLU A 702 -28.78 -6.52 1.48
C GLU A 702 -27.97 -6.71 2.78
N ILE A 703 -28.50 -6.28 3.92
CA ILE A 703 -27.96 -6.64 5.24
C ILE A 703 -28.01 -8.18 5.40
N ASP A 704 -26.90 -8.80 5.79
CA ASP A 704 -26.87 -10.16 6.34
C ASP A 704 -26.98 -10.10 7.87
N LYS A 705 -26.04 -9.41 8.53
CA LYS A 705 -26.02 -9.21 9.99
C LYS A 705 -25.24 -7.98 10.41
N ILE A 706 -25.63 -7.39 11.53
CA ILE A 706 -24.83 -6.39 12.26
C ILE A 706 -23.88 -7.15 13.22
N MET A 707 -22.64 -6.67 13.35
CA MET A 707 -21.56 -7.32 14.13
C MET A 707 -21.04 -6.46 15.29
N ASP A 708 -20.95 -5.15 15.13
CA ASP A 708 -20.63 -4.17 16.19
C ASP A 708 -21.46 -2.91 15.93
N ALA A 709 -21.92 -2.25 16.99
CA ALA A 709 -22.68 -1.00 16.89
C ALA A 709 -22.33 -0.10 18.08
N ARG A 710 -21.98 1.15 17.81
CA ARG A 710 -21.55 2.12 18.83
C ARG A 710 -22.15 3.50 18.55
N ILE A 711 -22.40 4.28 19.59
CA ILE A 711 -22.83 5.68 19.51
C ILE A 711 -21.72 6.59 20.03
N GLY A 712 -21.34 7.61 19.25
CA GLY A 712 -20.45 8.67 19.72
C GLY A 712 -21.21 9.72 20.51
N LYS A 713 -20.87 9.93 21.79
CA LYS A 713 -21.50 10.97 22.63
C LYS A 713 -20.82 12.32 22.47
N ALA A 714 -21.59 13.33 22.09
CA ALA A 714 -21.14 14.72 22.13
C ALA A 714 -20.95 15.21 23.58
N ASN A 715 -20.02 16.16 23.77
CA ASN A 715 -19.66 16.74 25.06
C ASN A 715 -20.81 17.62 25.62
N ASP A 716 -21.25 17.36 26.86
CA ASP A 716 -22.35 18.10 27.52
C ASP A 716 -22.08 19.61 27.63
N VAL A 717 -20.82 20.01 27.76
CA VAL A 717 -20.42 21.44 27.78
C VAL A 717 -20.69 22.11 26.43
N VAL A 718 -20.51 21.38 25.33
CA VAL A 718 -20.75 21.86 23.96
C VAL A 718 -22.25 21.86 23.64
N LEU A 719 -22.96 20.77 23.95
CA LEU A 719 -24.41 20.63 23.75
C LEU A 719 -25.25 21.70 24.48
N ARG A 720 -24.66 22.34 25.49
CA ARG A 720 -25.28 23.35 26.36
C ARG A 720 -24.59 24.71 26.30
N PHE A 721 -23.58 24.90 25.44
CA PHE A 721 -22.88 26.18 25.33
C PHE A 721 -23.83 27.28 24.83
N ARG A 722 -24.01 28.35 25.61
CA ARG A 722 -24.91 29.46 25.26
C ARG A 722 -24.16 30.73 24.86
N GLN A 723 -23.20 31.15 25.67
CA GLN A 723 -22.30 32.29 25.41
C GLN A 723 -21.17 32.37 26.45
N ILE A 724 -20.09 33.10 26.13
CA ILE A 724 -19.10 33.58 27.11
C ILE A 724 -19.48 35.01 27.52
N THR A 725 -19.37 35.32 28.80
CA THR A 725 -19.54 36.68 29.35
C THR A 725 -18.19 37.27 29.78
N ASN A 726 -18.09 38.61 29.71
CA ASN A 726 -16.88 39.42 29.88
C ASN A 726 -15.78 39.16 28.82
N VAL A 727 -15.71 40.01 27.80
CA VAL A 727 -14.77 39.84 26.67
C VAL A 727 -13.30 40.04 27.08
N ALA A 728 -13.02 40.93 28.06
CA ALA A 728 -11.67 41.39 28.38
C ALA A 728 -10.98 40.67 29.56
N MET A 729 -11.64 40.53 30.73
CA MET A 729 -11.08 39.86 31.92
C MET A 729 -12.18 39.14 32.71
N ASN A 730 -11.79 38.11 33.47
CA ASN A 730 -12.70 37.20 34.21
C ASN A 730 -13.85 36.66 33.35
N LYS A 731 -13.46 35.94 32.28
CA LYS A 731 -14.38 35.23 31.38
C LYS A 731 -15.17 34.17 32.14
N THR A 732 -16.49 34.20 32.02
CA THR A 732 -17.39 33.20 32.62
C THR A 732 -18.27 32.56 31.55
N ILE A 733 -18.24 31.23 31.47
CA ILE A 733 -19.04 30.43 30.53
C ILE A 733 -20.48 30.36 31.05
N VAL A 734 -21.45 30.64 30.18
CA VAL A 734 -22.89 30.51 30.47
C VAL A 734 -23.44 29.32 29.69
N LEU A 735 -23.93 28.32 30.42
CA LEU A 735 -24.60 27.15 29.85
C LEU A 735 -26.12 27.34 29.82
N GLY A 736 -26.78 26.67 28.88
CA GLY A 736 -28.22 26.66 28.69
C GLY A 736 -28.82 25.25 28.75
N ASP A 737 -30.02 25.17 28.16
CA ASP A 737 -30.74 23.93 27.90
C ASP A 737 -30.03 23.14 26.77
N SER A 738 -30.04 21.82 26.82
CA SER A 738 -29.35 20.99 25.81
C SER A 738 -30.06 21.09 24.46
N VAL A 739 -29.28 21.32 23.40
CA VAL A 739 -29.73 21.00 22.03
C VAL A 739 -29.88 19.48 21.92
N SER A 740 -30.84 19.01 21.12
CA SER A 740 -31.01 17.58 20.83
C SER A 740 -29.78 17.08 20.04
N PRO A 741 -28.98 16.14 20.56
CA PRO A 741 -27.69 15.79 19.98
C PRO A 741 -27.87 15.03 18.66
N LEU A 742 -27.09 15.40 17.65
CA LEU A 742 -26.87 14.55 16.47
C LEU A 742 -26.14 13.28 16.94
N ALA A 743 -26.77 12.13 16.78
CA ALA A 743 -26.29 10.86 17.30
C ALA A 743 -25.51 10.12 16.19
N ASP A 744 -24.18 10.13 16.29
CA ASP A 744 -23.33 9.52 15.28
C ASP A 744 -23.00 8.06 15.62
N TYR A 745 -23.61 7.13 14.90
CA TYR A 745 -23.41 5.70 15.05
C TYR A 745 -22.21 5.22 14.23
N MET A 746 -21.36 4.36 14.81
CA MET A 746 -20.40 3.55 14.07
C MET A 746 -20.93 2.10 14.03
N ILE A 747 -21.20 1.60 12.82
CA ILE A 747 -21.77 0.28 12.57
C ILE A 747 -20.74 -0.57 11.85
N THR A 748 -20.57 -1.82 12.29
CA THR A 748 -19.88 -2.86 11.53
C THR A 748 -20.88 -3.97 11.19
N MET A 749 -20.94 -4.38 9.92
CA MET A 749 -21.94 -5.32 9.41
C MET A 749 -21.42 -6.16 8.25
N LEU A 750 -22.09 -7.29 7.96
CA LEU A 750 -21.96 -7.99 6.69
C LEU A 750 -23.13 -7.66 5.76
N THR A 751 -22.85 -7.61 4.45
CA THR A 751 -23.86 -7.70 3.40
C THR A 751 -23.77 -8.99 2.62
N LYS A 752 -24.91 -9.43 2.10
CA LYS A 752 -25.07 -10.45 1.06
C LYS A 752 -25.51 -9.78 -0.26
N PRO A 753 -25.19 -10.34 -1.44
CA PRO A 753 -24.29 -11.47 -1.66
C PRO A 753 -22.80 -11.14 -1.40
N GLY A 754 -21.98 -12.17 -1.21
CA GLY A 754 -20.51 -12.05 -1.19
C GLY A 754 -19.86 -11.72 0.15
N ASP A 755 -20.60 -11.83 1.25
CA ASP A 755 -20.13 -11.71 2.64
C ASP A 755 -19.22 -10.49 2.89
N ALA A 756 -19.53 -9.39 2.21
CA ALA A 756 -18.73 -8.17 2.27
C ALA A 756 -18.93 -7.49 3.62
N ALA A 757 -17.85 -7.36 4.38
CA ALA A 757 -17.85 -6.71 5.68
C ALA A 757 -17.59 -5.22 5.51
N PHE A 758 -18.45 -4.39 6.08
CA PHE A 758 -18.33 -2.94 6.06
C PHE A 758 -18.28 -2.39 7.49
N GLU A 759 -17.43 -1.38 7.71
CA GLU A 759 -17.54 -0.46 8.84
C GLU A 759 -17.88 0.94 8.30
N ALA A 760 -18.85 1.60 8.91
CA ALA A 760 -19.30 2.92 8.47
C ALA A 760 -19.78 3.79 9.62
N THR A 761 -19.74 5.11 9.41
CA THR A 761 -20.24 6.11 10.35
C THR A 761 -21.53 6.74 9.80
N VAL A 762 -22.58 6.81 10.61
CA VAL A 762 -23.92 7.29 10.23
C VAL A 762 -24.44 8.30 11.26
N ARG A 763 -24.75 9.51 10.79
CA ARG A 763 -25.32 10.60 11.58
C ARG A 763 -26.84 10.49 11.63
N HIS A 764 -27.40 10.26 12.81
CA HIS A 764 -28.83 10.38 13.07
C HIS A 764 -29.17 11.81 13.54
N ASP A 765 -30.11 12.47 12.86
CA ASP A 765 -30.77 13.67 13.39
C ASP A 765 -32.09 13.25 14.05
N PRO A 766 -32.21 13.25 15.40
CA PRO A 766 -33.42 12.83 16.10
C PRO A 766 -34.61 13.80 15.94
N ASN A 767 -34.40 14.99 15.34
CA ASN A 767 -35.47 15.97 15.08
C ASN A 767 -36.10 15.77 13.70
N ALA A 768 -35.30 15.31 12.72
CA ALA A 768 -35.74 14.99 11.36
C ALA A 768 -35.99 13.49 11.13
N ASP A 769 -35.52 12.64 12.05
CA ASP A 769 -35.42 11.17 11.95
C ASP A 769 -34.69 10.70 10.67
N THR A 770 -33.62 11.42 10.30
CA THR A 770 -32.80 11.13 9.12
C THR A 770 -31.47 10.50 9.49
N TYR A 771 -31.01 9.55 8.68
CA TYR A 771 -29.73 8.86 8.83
C TYR A 771 -28.83 9.19 7.64
N THR A 772 -27.74 9.92 7.89
CA THR A 772 -26.81 10.39 6.86
C THR A 772 -25.47 9.67 6.99
N VAL A 773 -25.05 8.94 5.96
CA VAL A 773 -23.75 8.24 5.97
C VAL A 773 -22.61 9.25 5.81
N LEU A 774 -21.65 9.24 6.74
CA LEU A 774 -20.48 10.15 6.76
C LEU A 774 -19.22 9.51 6.17
N GLY A 775 -19.19 8.18 6.03
CA GLY A 775 -18.06 7.44 5.48
C GLY A 775 -18.22 5.94 5.66
N ILE A 776 -17.69 5.15 4.72
CA ILE A 776 -17.77 3.69 4.66
C ILE A 776 -16.39 3.12 4.29
N SER A 777 -15.99 2.03 4.94
CA SER A 777 -14.84 1.21 4.55
C SER A 777 -15.23 -0.25 4.44
N ARG A 778 -14.76 -0.94 3.40
CA ARG A 778 -14.83 -2.41 3.33
C ARG A 778 -13.68 -2.99 4.15
N ILE A 779 -13.98 -3.84 5.13
CA ILE A 779 -12.97 -4.46 6.01
C ILE A 779 -12.71 -5.95 5.71
N SER A 780 -13.53 -6.59 4.85
CA SER A 780 -13.18 -7.87 4.22
C SER A 780 -12.56 -7.68 2.84
N LEU A 781 -11.69 -8.60 2.43
CA LEU A 781 -11.04 -8.55 1.11
C LEU A 781 -12.09 -8.66 -0.02
N TYR A 782 -11.97 -7.82 -1.05
CA TYR A 782 -12.82 -7.91 -2.25
C TYR A 782 -12.27 -8.83 -3.34
N GLY A 783 -10.95 -9.02 -3.44
CA GLY A 783 -10.30 -9.90 -4.41
C GLY A 783 -10.89 -9.81 -5.83
N ASN A 784 -11.42 -10.94 -6.32
CA ASN A 784 -12.13 -11.05 -7.60
C ASN A 784 -13.63 -10.73 -7.53
N THR A 785 -14.28 -10.58 -6.35
CA THR A 785 -15.74 -10.36 -6.27
C THR A 785 -16.22 -9.08 -6.96
N SER A 786 -15.29 -8.13 -7.10
CA SER A 786 -15.51 -6.76 -7.54
C SER A 786 -14.70 -6.46 -8.81
N TRP A 787 -14.45 -7.47 -9.66
CA TRP A 787 -13.59 -7.35 -10.84
C TRP A 787 -14.17 -6.50 -11.97
N CYS A 788 -15.51 -6.43 -12.08
CA CYS A 788 -16.26 -5.80 -13.15
C CYS A 788 -16.27 -4.27 -13.06
N ILE A 789 -16.10 -3.70 -11.86
CA ILE A 789 -16.19 -2.25 -11.64
C ILE A 789 -14.80 -1.58 -11.82
N PRO A 790 -14.62 -0.68 -12.80
CA PRO A 790 -13.33 -0.05 -13.08
C PRO A 790 -13.11 1.23 -12.24
N SER A 791 -13.56 1.26 -10.99
CA SER A 791 -13.49 2.40 -10.08
C SER A 791 -12.89 1.95 -8.75
N GLN A 792 -11.79 2.56 -8.30
CA GLN A 792 -11.11 2.19 -7.05
C GLN A 792 -12.07 2.31 -5.85
N ARG A 793 -12.83 3.41 -5.78
CA ARG A 793 -13.77 3.69 -4.69
C ARG A 793 -14.98 2.76 -4.70
N LEU A 794 -15.61 2.54 -5.87
CA LEU A 794 -16.78 1.64 -5.97
C LEU A 794 -16.40 0.15 -5.92
N LYS A 795 -15.13 -0.21 -6.12
CA LYS A 795 -14.61 -1.58 -5.94
C LYS A 795 -14.62 -2.05 -4.50
N LEU A 796 -14.65 -1.13 -3.54
CA LEU A 796 -14.93 -1.45 -2.13
C LEU A 796 -16.36 -2.00 -1.97
N PHE A 797 -17.32 -1.53 -2.76
CA PHE A 797 -18.74 -1.81 -2.57
C PHE A 797 -19.28 -2.92 -3.49
N CYS A 798 -19.01 -2.85 -4.79
CA CYS A 798 -19.64 -3.72 -5.80
C CYS A 798 -19.39 -5.21 -5.53
N TYR A 799 -20.44 -6.02 -5.60
CA TYR A 799 -20.35 -7.46 -5.87
C TYR A 799 -20.85 -7.70 -7.30
N CYS A 800 -20.03 -8.28 -8.18
CA CYS A 800 -20.37 -8.46 -9.59
C CYS A 800 -21.43 -9.55 -9.80
N LYS A 801 -22.37 -9.34 -10.73
CA LYS A 801 -23.38 -10.35 -11.10
C LYS A 801 -22.72 -11.56 -11.76
N ASP A 802 -21.96 -11.28 -12.83
CA ASP A 802 -21.03 -12.23 -13.41
C ASP A 802 -19.79 -12.31 -12.52
N GLN A 803 -19.70 -13.34 -11.68
CA GLN A 803 -18.48 -13.65 -10.94
C GLN A 803 -17.44 -14.29 -11.88
N LYS A 804 -16.16 -13.91 -11.74
CA LYS A 804 -15.07 -14.66 -12.38
C LYS A 804 -14.98 -16.03 -11.71
N THR A 805 -15.44 -17.06 -12.41
CA THR A 805 -15.30 -18.47 -11.99
C THR A 805 -13.86 -18.83 -11.65
N SER A 806 -13.70 -19.79 -10.73
CA SER A 806 -12.42 -20.35 -10.31
C SER A 806 -12.07 -21.66 -10.99
#